data_AF-A0A7K3CV60-F1
#
_entry.id   AF-A0A7K3CV60-F1
#
_cell.length_a   1.000
_cell.length_b   1.000
_cell.length_c   1.000
_cell.angle_alpha   90.00
_cell.angle_beta   90.00
_cell.angle_gamma   90.00
#
_symmetry.space_group_name_H-M   'P 1'
#
loop_
_entity.id
_entity.type
_entity.pdbx_description
1 polymer ?
#
loop_
_entity_poly.entity_id
_entity_poly.type
_entity_poly.pdbx_seq_one_letter_code
_entity_poly.pdbx_strand_id
1 'polypeptide(L)'
;MTAQLLTGPAEPATDRTVVGENLSLPLFRTLSGVLAGHPYLKVVVDRAENTWHLLDTAAHPFHVNYIATRILGMDLTALDADLDAFNASVYTDPDRRFLLGVLSLHTDEDTEGRERTFLVLETTEADTMHGELLAFFHEFVRARVDGRLPLLLKPANHGQEEALAAISEQSVPRILGHELFGSRARTPLNPGEATGRLRFFRTHDEYTAAAGELGWADIVAMPCLPDDVPRVAGFLNTAPITPLSHTNVLASGWGIPNAIVRDLEHLVAKDGLDGAWVRYRVREDEISLERLDHAPDVRAPAWHQQRIRLEPPLLEDAPVLALHRLRSTDRDRYGTKAANLGELHHVLDSRTADLTAFYGRPRPPRENLHGHLAARLGLSAFHTGAPTGSELRAAAAEFVASSVSAPNGVALPFALQQHFLASSAVLQQGIGKLKMALELDATDVLDSLCLQLQHLIRQTPVPEPVTRQISQAFPAHSNSRLVVRSSSNAEDLPGFSAAGVYDSVTTVHGAGELLDAVRQVWASLLSPRSVRLRHDVGISLDDTYMGVIIQEYVPASLGGVLVTCNPTRREDFRNVYLNCSPGSPEQVVEGSVLPQQYLYNTVEGGGRTVALGSWGDGLSAATRARLADLSLTGRLLQSHFSADDVDRPLDIEWLMTDRGDFRLVQIRPYAL
;
A
#
# COMPACT_ATOMS: atom_id res chain seq x y z
N MET A 1 -13.57 18.71 0.41
CA MET A 1 -13.51 20.17 0.14
C MET A 1 -12.83 20.36 -1.19
N THR A 2 -13.52 20.98 -2.14
CA THR A 2 -13.00 21.37 -3.45
C THR A 2 -11.82 22.32 -3.26
N ALA A 3 -10.60 21.83 -3.47
CA ALA A 3 -9.45 22.71 -3.64
C ALA A 3 -9.64 23.44 -4.98
N GLN A 4 -10.26 24.62 -4.92
CA GLN A 4 -10.06 25.62 -5.95
C GLN A 4 -8.57 25.93 -5.96
N LEU A 5 -7.87 25.42 -6.98
CA LEU A 5 -6.55 25.89 -7.34
C LEU A 5 -6.67 27.40 -7.60
N LEU A 6 -6.22 28.20 -6.64
CA LEU A 6 -5.98 29.61 -6.82
C LEU A 6 -4.78 29.76 -7.76
N THR A 7 -5.02 29.64 -9.06
CA THR A 7 -4.12 30.17 -10.09
C THR A 7 -4.53 31.61 -10.35
N GLY A 8 -3.93 32.55 -9.61
CA GLY A 8 -3.77 33.89 -10.15
C GLY A 8 -2.99 33.81 -11.48
N PRO A 9 -3.22 34.70 -12.44
CA PRO A 9 -2.51 34.66 -13.71
C PRO A 9 -1.02 34.89 -13.42
N ALA A 10 -0.21 33.83 -13.48
CA ALA A 10 1.22 33.98 -13.65
C ALA A 10 1.42 34.79 -14.94
N GLU A 11 2.31 35.78 -14.92
CA GLU A 11 2.76 36.42 -16.15
C GLU A 11 3.12 35.33 -17.17
N PRO A 12 2.71 35.45 -18.45
CA PRO A 12 2.94 34.40 -19.42
C PRO A 12 4.45 34.20 -19.55
N ALA A 13 4.96 33.13 -18.94
CA ALA A 13 6.32 32.69 -19.19
C ALA A 13 6.45 32.56 -20.71
N THR A 14 7.36 33.33 -21.31
CA THR A 14 7.64 33.23 -22.74
C THR A 14 7.88 31.76 -23.06
N ASP A 15 7.05 31.18 -23.93
CA ASP A 15 7.16 29.78 -24.33
C ASP A 15 8.49 29.58 -25.06
N ARG A 16 9.43 28.87 -24.41
CA ARG A 16 10.78 28.64 -24.94
C ARG A 16 10.90 27.32 -25.72
N THR A 17 9.78 26.67 -26.04
CA THR A 17 9.78 25.41 -26.79
C THR A 17 10.56 25.53 -28.09
N VAL A 18 11.42 24.56 -28.38
CA VAL A 18 12.21 24.52 -29.62
C VAL A 18 11.90 23.25 -30.41
N VAL A 19 12.04 23.34 -31.74
CA VAL A 19 11.70 22.26 -32.68
C VAL A 19 12.91 21.95 -33.55
N GLY A 20 13.28 20.67 -33.66
CA GLY A 20 14.37 20.20 -34.52
C GLY A 20 15.79 20.46 -34.01
N GLU A 21 15.95 21.20 -32.92
CA GLU A 21 17.26 21.53 -32.33
C GLU A 21 17.93 20.33 -31.66
N ASN A 22 19.27 20.31 -31.67
CA ASN A 22 20.04 19.34 -30.89
C ASN A 22 20.04 19.72 -29.40
N LEU A 23 19.87 18.72 -28.53
CA LEU A 23 19.82 18.93 -27.09
C LEU A 23 21.22 19.00 -26.48
N SER A 24 21.60 20.22 -26.08
CA SER A 24 22.75 20.48 -25.21
C SER A 24 22.33 20.57 -23.74
N LEU A 25 23.27 20.38 -22.81
CA LEU A 25 22.99 20.49 -21.37
C LEU A 25 22.48 21.89 -20.95
N PRO A 26 23.01 23.02 -21.48
CA PRO A 26 22.43 24.34 -21.21
C PRO A 26 20.99 24.50 -21.72
N LEU A 27 20.69 23.98 -22.92
CA LEU A 27 19.34 24.00 -23.47
C LEU A 27 18.38 23.15 -22.62
N PHE A 28 18.81 21.94 -22.24
CA PHE A 28 18.06 21.07 -21.33
C PHE A 28 17.70 21.81 -20.03
N ARG A 29 18.68 22.42 -19.35
CA ARG A 29 18.46 23.17 -18.10
C ARG A 29 17.54 24.36 -18.27
N THR A 30 17.52 24.97 -19.45
CA THR A 30 16.64 26.11 -19.74
C THR A 30 15.18 25.68 -19.83
N LEU A 31 14.91 24.53 -20.43
CA LEU A 31 13.57 24.01 -20.70
C LEU A 31 13.03 23.07 -19.60
N SER A 32 13.92 22.58 -18.74
CA SER A 32 13.58 21.56 -17.75
C SER A 32 12.74 22.09 -16.60
N GLY A 33 11.77 21.29 -16.16
CA GLY A 33 11.20 21.38 -14.82
C GLY A 33 11.95 20.49 -13.84
N VAL A 34 11.44 20.36 -12.62
CA VAL A 34 11.94 19.41 -11.61
C VAL A 34 10.82 18.45 -11.23
N LEU A 35 11.13 17.15 -11.16
CA LEU A 35 10.21 16.11 -10.73
C LEU A 35 10.96 15.13 -9.83
N ALA A 36 10.46 14.93 -8.60
CA ALA A 36 11.07 14.06 -7.59
C ALA A 36 12.57 14.34 -7.38
N GLY A 37 12.96 15.62 -7.35
CA GLY A 37 14.35 16.06 -7.18
C GLY A 37 15.22 16.05 -8.45
N HIS A 38 14.71 15.54 -9.57
CA HIS A 38 15.48 15.44 -10.81
C HIS A 38 15.00 16.45 -11.87
N PRO A 39 15.90 17.20 -12.52
CA PRO A 39 15.56 17.98 -13.69
C PRO A 39 15.02 17.09 -14.82
N TYR A 40 13.90 17.47 -15.43
CA TYR A 40 13.29 16.72 -16.52
C TYR A 40 12.77 17.61 -17.65
N LEU A 41 12.76 17.06 -18.87
CA LEU A 41 12.33 17.71 -20.09
C LEU A 41 11.36 16.81 -20.86
N LYS A 42 10.23 17.34 -21.31
CA LYS A 42 9.28 16.60 -22.14
C LYS A 42 9.69 16.67 -23.62
N VAL A 43 9.61 15.54 -24.31
CA VAL A 43 9.93 15.43 -25.74
C VAL A 43 8.78 14.79 -26.52
N VAL A 44 8.55 15.28 -27.74
CA VAL A 44 7.63 14.69 -28.72
C VAL A 44 8.41 14.46 -30.01
N VAL A 45 8.55 13.21 -30.44
CA VAL A 45 9.08 12.87 -31.77
C VAL A 45 7.91 12.80 -32.74
N ASP A 46 7.98 13.59 -33.81
CA ASP A 46 7.02 13.57 -34.91
C ASP A 46 7.63 12.79 -36.08
N ARG A 47 7.15 11.56 -36.28
CA ARG A 47 7.65 10.65 -37.32
C ARG A 47 7.29 11.12 -38.73
N ALA A 48 6.19 11.86 -38.90
CA ALA A 48 5.77 12.33 -40.22
C ALA A 48 6.68 13.43 -40.75
N GLU A 49 7.12 14.33 -39.85
CA GLU A 49 7.99 15.47 -40.18
C GLU A 49 9.48 15.17 -39.93
N ASN A 50 9.82 13.97 -39.44
CA ASN A 50 11.18 13.57 -39.06
C ASN A 50 11.87 14.57 -38.12
N THR A 51 11.10 15.11 -37.16
CA THR A 51 11.56 16.12 -36.21
C THR A 51 11.18 15.74 -34.78
N TRP A 52 11.66 16.53 -33.81
CA TRP A 52 11.20 16.46 -32.44
C TRP A 52 10.99 17.84 -31.84
N HIS A 53 10.15 17.89 -30.82
CA HIS A 53 9.79 19.07 -30.08
C HIS A 53 10.34 18.92 -28.66
N LEU A 54 11.13 19.90 -28.22
CA LEU A 54 11.65 20.02 -26.86
C LEU A 54 10.79 21.03 -26.12
N LEU A 55 9.85 20.54 -25.32
CA LEU A 55 8.81 21.37 -24.72
C LEU A 55 9.37 22.15 -23.54
N ASP A 56 9.04 23.45 -23.46
CA ASP A 56 9.21 24.19 -22.21
C ASP A 56 8.28 23.59 -21.15
N THR A 57 8.87 22.93 -20.16
CA THR A 57 8.13 22.14 -19.18
C THR A 57 7.18 23.00 -18.33
N ALA A 58 7.52 24.27 -18.13
CA ALA A 58 6.70 25.22 -17.39
C ALA A 58 5.49 25.70 -18.21
N ALA A 59 5.64 25.82 -19.53
CA ALA A 59 4.57 26.24 -20.43
C ALA A 59 3.64 25.08 -20.83
N HIS A 60 4.20 23.87 -20.97
CA HIS A 60 3.50 22.69 -21.48
C HIS A 60 3.49 21.54 -20.46
N PRO A 61 2.50 21.51 -19.57
CA PRO A 61 2.40 20.47 -18.54
C PRO A 61 2.07 19.08 -19.12
N PHE A 62 1.39 19.00 -20.27
CA PHE A 62 0.97 17.73 -20.88
C PHE A 62 1.34 17.67 -22.37
N HIS A 63 1.92 16.54 -22.80
CA HIS A 63 2.22 16.29 -24.23
C HIS A 63 0.96 16.37 -25.09
N VAL A 64 -0.15 15.79 -24.63
CA VAL A 64 -1.42 15.72 -25.37
C VAL A 64 -1.95 17.11 -25.70
N ASN A 65 -1.92 18.04 -24.74
CA ASN A 65 -2.36 19.42 -24.95
C ASN A 65 -1.47 20.12 -25.98
N TYR A 66 -0.15 19.91 -25.91
CA TYR A 66 0.79 20.47 -26.88
C TYR A 66 0.54 19.92 -28.29
N ILE A 67 0.44 18.60 -28.44
CA ILE A 67 0.19 17.95 -29.73
C ILE A 67 -1.14 18.44 -30.32
N ALA A 68 -2.21 18.39 -29.54
CA ALA A 68 -3.53 18.83 -29.98
C ALA A 68 -3.51 20.30 -30.43
N THR A 69 -3.06 21.21 -29.57
CA THR A 69 -3.20 22.66 -29.81
C THR A 69 -2.12 23.25 -30.72
N ARG A 70 -0.87 22.77 -30.63
CA ARG A 70 0.28 23.37 -31.34
C ARG A 70 0.62 22.65 -32.63
N ILE A 71 0.40 21.34 -32.71
CA ILE A 71 0.74 20.55 -33.90
C ILE A 71 -0.50 20.31 -34.76
N LEU A 72 -1.62 19.92 -34.15
CA LEU A 72 -2.84 19.52 -34.87
C LEU A 72 -3.87 20.65 -35.00
N GLY A 73 -3.71 21.76 -34.28
CA GLY A 73 -4.63 22.91 -34.33
C GLY A 73 -6.02 22.65 -33.72
N MET A 74 -6.14 21.63 -32.86
CA MET A 74 -7.34 21.27 -32.13
C MET A 74 -7.49 22.13 -30.87
N ASP A 75 -8.71 22.58 -30.55
CA ASP A 75 -8.98 23.23 -29.27
C ASP A 75 -9.16 22.20 -28.13
N LEU A 76 -9.02 22.66 -26.88
CA LEU A 76 -9.07 21.76 -25.72
C LEU A 76 -10.46 21.16 -25.48
N THR A 77 -11.55 21.82 -25.91
CA THR A 77 -12.91 21.30 -25.76
C THR A 77 -13.13 20.11 -26.69
N ALA A 78 -12.65 20.22 -27.93
CA ALA A 78 -12.67 19.13 -28.90
C ALA A 78 -11.80 17.96 -28.43
N LEU A 79 -10.62 18.25 -27.86
CA LEU A 79 -9.76 17.22 -27.26
C LEU A 79 -10.46 16.51 -26.10
N ASP A 80 -11.08 17.24 -25.17
CA ASP A 80 -11.77 16.65 -24.02
C ASP A 80 -12.94 15.74 -24.45
N ALA A 81 -13.64 16.11 -25.52
CA ALA A 81 -14.75 15.33 -26.06
C ALA A 81 -14.30 14.01 -26.73
N ASP A 82 -13.06 13.93 -27.21
CA ASP A 82 -12.51 12.77 -27.95
C ASP A 82 -11.23 12.21 -27.29
N LEU A 83 -11.03 12.48 -26.00
CA LEU A 83 -9.75 12.26 -25.32
C LEU A 83 -9.27 10.81 -25.37
N ASP A 84 -10.20 9.84 -25.29
CA ASP A 84 -9.85 8.42 -25.28
C ASP A 84 -9.40 7.93 -26.66
N ALA A 85 -10.07 8.35 -27.74
CA ALA A 85 -9.65 8.02 -29.09
C ALA A 85 -8.34 8.74 -29.45
N PHE A 86 -8.19 10.00 -29.03
CA PHE A 86 -6.95 10.74 -29.17
C PHE A 86 -5.80 10.03 -28.46
N ASN A 87 -5.97 9.68 -27.18
CA ASN A 87 -4.96 8.94 -26.42
C ASN A 87 -4.64 7.59 -27.04
N ALA A 88 -5.64 6.87 -27.56
CA ALA A 88 -5.41 5.61 -28.26
C ALA A 88 -4.47 5.79 -29.46
N SER A 89 -4.69 6.85 -30.27
CA SER A 89 -3.85 7.17 -31.43
C SER A 89 -2.40 7.58 -31.09
N VAL A 90 -2.17 8.05 -29.86
CA VAL A 90 -0.87 8.61 -29.44
C VAL A 90 -0.07 7.65 -28.54
N TYR A 91 -0.74 6.89 -27.69
CA TYR A 91 -0.10 6.01 -26.71
C TYR A 91 -0.17 4.53 -27.05
N THR A 92 -1.17 4.10 -27.85
CA THR A 92 -1.44 2.67 -28.05
C THR A 92 -1.34 2.19 -29.48
N ASP A 93 -1.58 3.05 -30.46
CA ASP A 93 -1.51 2.69 -31.88
C ASP A 93 -0.05 2.29 -32.25
N PRO A 94 0.17 1.09 -32.82
CA PRO A 94 1.51 0.64 -33.22
C PRO A 94 2.12 1.49 -34.35
N ASP A 95 1.29 2.10 -35.19
CA ASP A 95 1.69 2.92 -36.34
C ASP A 95 1.63 4.43 -36.06
N ARG A 96 1.42 4.81 -34.79
CA ARG A 96 1.29 6.20 -34.35
C ARG A 96 2.36 7.14 -34.89
N ARG A 97 1.93 8.36 -35.24
CA ARG A 97 2.80 9.45 -35.71
C ARG A 97 3.72 9.98 -34.61
N PHE A 98 3.22 10.12 -33.39
CA PHE A 98 3.90 10.80 -32.30
C PHE A 98 4.46 9.81 -31.29
N LEU A 99 5.74 9.95 -30.93
CA LEU A 99 6.37 9.20 -29.85
C LEU A 99 6.70 10.16 -28.72
N LEU A 100 6.14 9.88 -27.54
CA LEU A 100 6.15 10.80 -26.40
C LEU A 100 7.09 10.26 -25.34
N GLY A 101 7.89 11.14 -24.76
CA GLY A 101 8.72 10.76 -23.64
C GLY A 101 9.17 11.92 -22.77
N VAL A 102 9.91 11.56 -21.74
CA VAL A 102 10.58 12.46 -20.82
C VAL A 102 12.06 12.11 -20.81
N LEU A 103 12.90 13.13 -20.87
CA LEU A 103 14.33 13.06 -20.58
C LEU A 103 14.56 13.57 -19.18
N SER A 104 15.07 12.75 -18.28
CA SER A 104 15.47 13.15 -16.93
C SER A 104 16.99 13.10 -16.77
N LEU A 105 17.55 14.08 -16.06
CA LEU A 105 18.98 14.18 -15.79
C LEU A 105 19.29 13.55 -14.44
N HIS A 106 20.19 12.57 -14.46
CA HIS A 106 20.61 11.82 -13.30
C HIS A 106 22.11 11.91 -13.11
N THR A 107 22.51 11.66 -11.87
CA THR A 107 23.89 11.63 -11.48
C THR A 107 24.12 10.44 -10.56
N ASP A 108 25.22 9.73 -10.77
CA ASP A 108 25.70 8.66 -9.89
C ASP A 108 27.22 8.78 -9.71
N GLU A 109 27.79 8.06 -8.76
CA GLU A 109 29.24 7.98 -8.55
C GLU A 109 29.82 6.77 -9.30
N ASP A 110 30.90 6.97 -10.06
CA ASP A 110 31.64 5.84 -10.65
C ASP A 110 32.43 5.07 -9.58
N THR A 111 33.02 3.93 -9.97
CA THR A 111 33.84 3.08 -9.08
C THR A 111 35.07 3.80 -8.50
N GLU A 112 35.43 4.97 -9.01
CA GLU A 112 36.53 5.82 -8.55
C GLU A 112 36.02 7.04 -7.74
N GLY A 113 34.72 7.09 -7.42
CA GLY A 113 34.07 8.17 -6.67
C GLY A 113 33.89 9.46 -7.45
N ARG A 114 33.96 9.42 -8.79
CA ARG A 114 33.70 10.60 -9.64
C ARG A 114 32.24 10.66 -10.02
N GLU A 115 31.71 11.88 -9.93
CA GLU A 115 30.34 12.19 -10.34
C GLU A 115 30.16 12.00 -11.85
N ARG A 116 29.23 11.11 -12.24
CA ARG A 116 28.88 10.80 -13.62
C ARG A 116 27.44 11.22 -13.89
N THR A 117 27.28 12.19 -14.80
CA THR A 117 25.96 12.63 -15.27
C THR A 117 25.50 11.83 -16.49
N PHE A 118 24.22 11.46 -16.52
CA PHE A 118 23.60 10.77 -17.66
C PHE A 118 22.12 11.17 -17.83
N LEU A 119 21.59 10.96 -19.03
CA LEU A 119 20.18 11.17 -19.34
C LEU A 119 19.43 9.84 -19.36
N VAL A 120 18.20 9.86 -18.88
CA VAL A 120 17.27 8.75 -18.95
C VAL A 120 16.07 9.16 -19.80
N LEU A 121 15.82 8.43 -20.88
CA LEU A 121 14.63 8.54 -21.70
C LEU A 121 13.57 7.55 -21.19
N GLU A 122 12.35 8.03 -20.96
CA GLU A 122 11.23 7.18 -20.54
C GLU A 122 9.93 7.61 -21.21
N THR A 123 9.00 6.67 -21.35
CA THR A 123 7.61 6.93 -21.78
C THR A 123 6.68 7.02 -20.56
N THR A 124 5.40 7.31 -20.78
CA THR A 124 4.40 7.22 -19.71
C THR A 124 4.10 5.76 -19.38
N GLU A 125 3.64 5.46 -18.15
CA GLU A 125 3.39 4.09 -17.72
C GLU A 125 2.36 3.34 -18.58
N ALA A 126 1.36 4.05 -19.09
CA ALA A 126 0.30 3.49 -19.94
C ALA A 126 0.74 3.28 -21.40
N ASP A 127 1.93 3.73 -21.79
CA ASP A 127 2.39 3.67 -23.18
C ASP A 127 2.73 2.23 -23.60
N THR A 128 2.23 1.80 -24.77
CA THR A 128 2.45 0.45 -25.30
C THR A 128 3.47 0.40 -26.44
N MET A 129 4.47 1.29 -26.48
CA MET A 129 5.55 1.22 -27.49
C MET A 129 6.20 -0.18 -27.41
N HIS A 130 6.14 -0.91 -28.52
CA HIS A 130 6.76 -2.22 -28.64
C HIS A 130 8.26 -2.07 -28.94
N GLY A 131 9.00 -3.18 -28.93
CA GLY A 131 10.46 -3.17 -28.98
C GLY A 131 11.06 -2.38 -30.15
N GLU A 132 10.53 -2.56 -31.36
CA GLU A 132 11.01 -1.84 -32.55
C GLU A 132 10.77 -0.33 -32.44
N LEU A 133 9.59 0.07 -31.95
CA LEU A 133 9.24 1.48 -31.78
C LEU A 133 10.06 2.16 -30.67
N LEU A 134 10.33 1.44 -29.57
CA LEU A 134 11.23 1.89 -28.50
C LEU A 134 12.67 2.04 -28.99
N ALA A 135 13.17 1.08 -29.79
CA ALA A 135 14.51 1.16 -30.37
C ALA A 135 14.63 2.35 -31.32
N PHE A 136 13.65 2.55 -32.21
CA PHE A 136 13.58 3.72 -33.07
C PHE A 136 13.54 5.02 -32.26
N PHE A 137 12.71 5.07 -31.21
CA PHE A 137 12.59 6.26 -30.37
C PHE A 137 13.91 6.62 -29.69
N HIS A 138 14.59 5.62 -29.11
CA HIS A 138 15.91 5.81 -28.50
C HIS A 138 16.95 6.26 -29.52
N GLU A 139 17.05 5.61 -30.69
CA GLU A 139 18.00 5.98 -31.73
C GLU A 139 17.78 7.41 -32.24
N PHE A 140 16.51 7.77 -32.49
CA PHE A 140 16.12 9.10 -32.95
C PHE A 140 16.56 10.19 -31.98
N VAL A 141 16.32 9.97 -30.68
CA VAL A 141 16.69 10.89 -29.61
C VAL A 141 18.21 10.91 -29.45
N ARG A 142 18.87 9.75 -29.45
CA ARG A 142 20.33 9.61 -29.30
C ARG A 142 21.08 10.40 -30.36
N ALA A 143 20.63 10.38 -31.60
CA ALA A 143 21.23 11.13 -32.72
C ALA A 143 21.18 12.66 -32.53
N ARG A 144 20.31 13.16 -31.64
CA ARG A 144 20.06 14.60 -31.42
C ARG A 144 20.46 15.09 -30.03
N VAL A 145 20.98 14.22 -29.17
CA VAL A 145 21.52 14.58 -27.84
C VAL A 145 23.04 14.65 -27.92
N ASP A 146 23.66 15.58 -27.19
CA ASP A 146 25.13 15.68 -27.06
C ASP A 146 25.76 14.31 -26.76
N GLY A 147 26.65 13.85 -27.65
CA GLY A 147 27.26 12.51 -27.60
C GLY A 147 28.11 12.26 -26.35
N ARG A 148 28.48 13.30 -25.60
CA ARG A 148 29.22 13.19 -24.33
C ARG A 148 28.33 12.79 -23.15
N LEU A 149 27.01 13.00 -23.26
CA LEU A 149 26.05 12.60 -22.23
C LEU A 149 25.57 11.19 -22.54
N PRO A 150 25.81 10.17 -21.69
CA PRO A 150 25.19 8.86 -21.85
C PRO A 150 23.66 8.99 -21.87
N LEU A 151 22.98 8.20 -22.72
CA LEU A 151 21.52 8.14 -22.79
C LEU A 151 21.06 6.71 -22.60
N LEU A 152 20.33 6.48 -21.52
CA LEU A 152 19.72 5.19 -21.19
C LEU A 152 18.22 5.25 -21.45
N LEU A 153 17.64 4.17 -21.95
CA LEU A 153 16.19 3.98 -21.99
C LEU A 153 15.72 3.33 -20.69
N LYS A 154 14.72 3.91 -20.03
CA LYS A 154 14.05 3.27 -18.90
C LYS A 154 12.66 2.79 -19.34
N PRO A 155 12.45 1.47 -19.50
CA PRO A 155 11.14 0.91 -19.78
C PRO A 155 10.13 1.41 -18.74
N ALA A 156 8.94 1.84 -19.19
CA ALA A 156 7.96 2.44 -18.29
C ALA A 156 7.09 1.39 -17.56
N ASN A 157 6.97 0.19 -18.13
CA ASN A 157 6.15 -0.90 -17.63
C ASN A 157 6.75 -2.27 -18.01
N HIS A 158 6.23 -3.34 -17.39
CA HIS A 158 6.66 -4.73 -17.62
C HIS A 158 6.52 -5.18 -19.08
N GLY A 159 5.56 -4.64 -19.83
CA GLY A 159 5.37 -4.97 -21.25
C GLY A 159 6.52 -4.43 -22.12
N GLN A 160 6.98 -3.21 -21.83
CA GLN A 160 8.17 -2.65 -22.48
C GLN A 160 9.45 -3.38 -22.08
N GLU A 161 9.58 -3.76 -20.79
CA GLU A 161 10.71 -4.58 -20.32
C GLU A 161 10.80 -5.91 -21.11
N GLU A 162 9.67 -6.59 -21.27
CA GLU A 162 9.57 -7.83 -22.04
C GLU A 162 9.86 -7.62 -23.52
N ALA A 163 9.28 -6.59 -24.13
CA ALA A 163 9.49 -6.27 -25.55
C ALA A 163 10.95 -5.93 -25.88
N LEU A 164 11.68 -5.34 -24.93
CA LEU A 164 13.10 -5.01 -25.06
C LEU A 164 14.03 -6.19 -24.76
N ALA A 165 13.56 -7.26 -24.11
CA ALA A 165 14.41 -8.39 -23.72
C ALA A 165 15.12 -9.06 -24.90
N ALA A 166 14.53 -9.01 -26.10
CA ALA A 166 15.11 -9.53 -27.34
C ALA A 166 16.08 -8.57 -28.05
N ILE A 167 16.16 -7.31 -27.61
CA ILE A 167 16.99 -6.26 -28.20
C ILE A 167 18.30 -6.13 -27.40
N SER A 168 19.44 -5.99 -28.09
CA SER A 168 20.74 -5.85 -27.43
C SER A 168 20.84 -4.57 -26.59
N GLU A 169 21.44 -4.66 -25.40
CA GLU A 169 21.75 -3.48 -24.57
C GLU A 169 22.88 -2.61 -25.15
N GLN A 170 23.67 -3.15 -26.09
CA GLN A 170 24.66 -2.35 -26.80
C GLN A 170 24.00 -1.35 -27.77
N SER A 171 22.88 -1.75 -28.39
CA SER A 171 22.13 -0.88 -29.30
C SER A 171 21.17 0.04 -28.56
N VAL A 172 20.49 -0.48 -27.52
CA VAL A 172 19.59 0.29 -26.67
C VAL A 172 20.03 0.12 -25.21
N PRO A 173 21.02 0.92 -24.77
CA PRO A 173 21.43 0.98 -23.38
C PRO A 173 20.23 1.30 -22.49
N ARG A 174 20.06 0.57 -21.40
CA ARG A 174 18.86 0.65 -20.57
C ARG A 174 19.17 0.64 -19.09
N ILE A 175 18.19 1.06 -18.31
CA ILE A 175 18.18 0.99 -16.85
C ILE A 175 16.76 0.72 -16.38
N LEU A 176 16.56 -0.18 -15.43
CA LEU A 176 15.25 -0.50 -14.89
C LEU A 176 14.84 0.50 -13.80
N GLY A 177 13.54 0.69 -13.60
CA GLY A 177 13.04 1.66 -12.62
C GLY A 177 13.53 1.37 -11.19
N HIS A 178 13.57 0.10 -10.78
CA HIS A 178 14.05 -0.29 -9.46
C HIS A 178 15.57 -0.14 -9.30
N GLU A 179 16.34 -0.21 -10.38
CA GLU A 179 17.79 0.05 -10.37
C GLU A 179 18.05 1.55 -10.23
N LEU A 180 17.32 2.37 -10.99
CA LEU A 180 17.44 3.82 -10.99
C LEU A 180 17.03 4.45 -9.65
N PHE A 181 15.99 3.90 -9.00
CA PHE A 181 15.41 4.49 -7.79
C PHE A 181 15.67 3.70 -6.51
N GLY A 182 16.14 2.45 -6.58
CA GLY A 182 16.36 1.60 -5.41
C GLY A 182 17.48 2.09 -4.47
N SER A 183 18.43 2.85 -5.00
CA SER A 183 19.57 3.43 -4.27
C SER A 183 19.29 4.82 -3.67
N ARG A 184 18.06 5.36 -3.82
CA ARG A 184 17.72 6.68 -3.27
C ARG A 184 18.11 6.78 -1.80
N ALA A 185 18.89 7.81 -1.48
CA ALA A 185 19.31 8.11 -0.13
C ALA A 185 18.11 8.41 0.78
N ARG A 186 17.04 9.01 0.22
CA ARG A 186 15.86 9.42 0.98
C ARG A 186 14.57 9.04 0.25
N THR A 187 13.62 8.46 0.99
CA THR A 187 12.32 8.03 0.46
C THR A 187 11.20 8.46 1.41
N PRO A 188 10.24 9.29 0.96
CA PRO A 188 9.10 9.67 1.80
C PRO A 188 8.12 8.51 1.92
N LEU A 189 7.57 8.31 3.12
CA LEU A 189 6.58 7.27 3.39
C LEU A 189 5.24 7.84 3.84
N ASN A 190 5.26 8.74 4.83
CA ASN A 190 4.10 9.50 5.27
C ASN A 190 4.43 11.00 5.27
N PRO A 191 3.86 11.80 4.36
CA PRO A 191 4.05 13.24 4.33
C PRO A 191 3.57 13.89 5.63
N GLY A 192 4.26 14.96 6.04
CA GLY A 192 3.92 15.67 7.25
C GLY A 192 5.04 16.60 7.69
N GLU A 193 4.77 17.38 8.74
CA GLU A 193 5.76 18.24 9.36
C GLU A 193 5.65 18.10 10.87
N ALA A 194 6.81 17.98 11.52
CA ALA A 194 6.91 17.90 12.97
C ALA A 194 8.07 18.76 13.45
N THR A 195 7.94 19.27 14.67
CA THR A 195 9.03 19.88 15.41
C THR A 195 9.25 19.07 16.66
N GLY A 196 10.45 18.52 16.82
CA GLY A 196 10.74 17.57 17.88
C GLY A 196 12.22 17.41 18.15
N ARG A 197 12.56 16.70 19.23
CA ARG A 197 13.95 16.37 19.54
C ARG A 197 14.34 15.08 18.83
N LEU A 198 15.34 15.13 17.96
CA LEU A 198 15.82 13.93 17.28
C LEU A 198 16.52 13.00 18.29
N ARG A 199 16.10 11.74 18.35
CA ARG A 199 16.73 10.68 19.14
C ARG A 199 17.21 9.60 18.17
N PHE A 200 18.52 9.55 17.91
CA PHE A 200 19.08 8.61 16.94
C PHE A 200 19.72 7.40 17.62
N PHE A 201 19.12 6.22 17.44
CA PHE A 201 19.59 4.95 17.96
C PHE A 201 20.22 4.12 16.83
N ARG A 202 21.46 3.67 17.00
CA ARG A 202 22.18 2.87 16.01
C ARG A 202 21.84 1.39 16.12
N THR A 203 21.43 0.95 17.31
CA THR A 203 21.09 -0.44 17.60
C THR A 203 19.75 -0.55 18.33
N HIS A 204 19.15 -1.73 18.28
CA HIS A 204 17.93 -2.00 19.04
C HIS A 204 18.19 -1.94 20.56
N ASP A 205 19.37 -2.40 21.02
CA ASP A 205 19.75 -2.36 22.43
C ASP A 205 19.84 -0.93 22.98
N GLU A 206 20.38 0.01 22.19
CA GLU A 206 20.39 1.44 22.54
C GLU A 206 18.98 2.00 22.70
N TYR A 207 18.07 1.62 21.79
CA TYR A 207 16.66 2.01 21.89
C TYR A 207 16.01 1.43 23.15
N THR A 208 16.14 0.12 23.40
CA THR A 208 15.51 -0.55 24.55
C THR A 208 15.97 0.06 25.87
N ALA A 209 17.25 0.42 25.99
CA ALA A 209 17.79 1.07 27.18
C ALA A 209 17.19 2.47 27.44
N ALA A 210 16.80 3.18 26.39
CA ALA A 210 16.30 4.56 26.45
C ALA A 210 14.78 4.70 26.23
N ALA A 211 14.07 3.62 25.91
CA ALA A 211 12.66 3.66 25.50
C ALA A 211 11.74 4.29 26.56
N GLY A 212 12.02 4.05 27.85
CA GLY A 212 11.29 4.66 28.97
C GLY A 212 11.49 6.17 29.14
N GLU A 213 12.48 6.76 28.46
CA GLU A 213 12.75 8.21 28.48
C GLU A 213 12.18 8.95 27.27
N LEU A 214 11.57 8.23 26.33
CA LEU A 214 11.00 8.83 25.12
C LEU A 214 9.72 9.59 25.47
N GLY A 215 9.65 10.83 25.00
CA GLY A 215 8.50 11.70 25.15
C GLY A 215 7.76 11.91 23.82
N TRP A 216 6.55 12.44 23.92
CA TRP A 216 5.70 12.76 22.77
C TRP A 216 6.33 13.69 21.73
N ALA A 217 7.28 14.53 22.16
CA ALA A 217 7.98 15.50 21.31
C ALA A 217 9.25 14.94 20.67
N ASP A 218 9.65 13.70 20.96
CA ASP A 218 10.82 13.10 20.34
C ASP A 218 10.52 12.70 18.87
N ILE A 219 11.56 12.65 18.04
CA ILE A 219 11.54 12.08 16.70
C ILE A 219 12.50 10.89 16.76
N VAL A 220 11.98 9.68 16.62
CA VAL A 220 12.77 8.46 16.78
C VAL A 220 13.38 8.08 15.44
N ALA A 221 14.70 7.97 15.43
CA ALA A 221 15.46 7.57 14.27
C ALA A 221 16.29 6.32 14.57
N MET A 222 16.22 5.29 13.73
CA MET A 222 17.01 4.06 13.88
C MET A 222 16.98 3.20 12.61
N PRO A 223 17.78 2.12 12.49
CA PRO A 223 17.73 1.23 11.33
C PRO A 223 16.33 0.69 11.02
N CYS A 224 15.66 0.13 12.03
CA CYS A 224 14.30 -0.39 11.90
C CYS A 224 13.56 -0.10 13.22
N LEU A 225 12.47 0.67 13.16
CA LEU A 225 11.67 0.94 14.35
C LEU A 225 10.94 -0.33 14.83
N PRO A 226 10.85 -0.58 16.14
CA PRO A 226 10.09 -1.71 16.66
C PRO A 226 8.59 -1.45 16.64
N ASP A 227 7.82 -2.54 16.63
CA ASP A 227 6.36 -2.52 16.58
C ASP A 227 5.69 -1.88 17.81
N ASP A 228 6.39 -1.81 18.93
CA ASP A 228 5.93 -1.26 20.20
C ASP A 228 6.45 0.16 20.48
N VAL A 229 6.96 0.86 19.45
CA VAL A 229 7.38 2.26 19.57
C VAL A 229 6.27 3.12 20.19
N PRO A 230 6.56 3.96 21.19
CA PRO A 230 5.56 4.84 21.78
C PRO A 230 5.11 5.91 20.78
N ARG A 231 3.98 6.57 21.09
CA ARG A 231 3.53 7.70 20.29
C ARG A 231 4.48 8.88 20.45
N VAL A 232 5.08 9.31 19.34
CA VAL A 232 6.11 10.36 19.26
C VAL A 232 5.79 11.32 18.11
N ALA A 233 6.62 12.34 17.87
CA ALA A 233 6.37 13.40 16.89
C ALA A 233 6.71 13.00 15.44
N GLY A 234 7.54 11.98 15.23
CA GLY A 234 7.92 11.52 13.89
C GLY A 234 8.86 10.32 13.90
N PHE A 235 8.96 9.65 12.75
CA PHE A 235 9.81 8.47 12.54
C PHE A 235 10.82 8.67 11.40
N LEU A 236 11.99 8.08 11.58
CA LEU A 236 13.06 8.00 10.57
C LEU A 236 13.69 6.60 10.56
N ASN A 237 13.63 5.92 9.42
CA ASN A 237 14.34 4.65 9.22
C ASN A 237 15.63 4.89 8.44
N THR A 238 16.74 4.27 8.85
CA THR A 238 17.99 4.29 8.04
C THR A 238 18.13 3.05 7.16
N ALA A 239 17.45 1.96 7.50
CA ALA A 239 17.32 0.78 6.64
C ALA A 239 16.06 0.88 5.74
N PRO A 240 16.04 0.18 4.59
CA PRO A 240 14.83 0.13 3.77
C PRO A 240 13.68 -0.52 4.53
N ILE A 241 12.49 0.06 4.41
CA ILE A 241 11.23 -0.53 4.88
C ILE A 241 10.17 -0.39 3.79
N THR A 242 9.08 -1.15 3.91
CA THR A 242 7.97 -1.05 2.97
C THR A 242 6.95 -0.01 3.43
N PRO A 243 6.22 0.65 2.51
CA PRO A 243 5.08 1.50 2.86
C PRO A 243 3.94 0.76 3.59
N LEU A 244 3.92 -0.59 3.56
CA LEU A 244 2.93 -1.41 4.28
C LEU A 244 3.45 -1.96 5.62
N SER A 245 4.64 -1.54 6.07
CA SER A 245 5.15 -1.92 7.39
C SER A 245 4.23 -1.42 8.51
N HIS A 246 4.15 -2.18 9.62
CA HIS A 246 3.34 -1.82 10.79
C HIS A 246 3.66 -0.41 11.29
N THR A 247 4.95 -0.05 11.37
CA THR A 247 5.40 1.27 11.81
C THR A 247 4.95 2.39 10.87
N ASN A 248 4.88 2.15 9.56
CA ASN A 248 4.33 3.14 8.63
C ASN A 248 2.82 3.29 8.77
N VAL A 249 2.08 2.19 8.97
CA VAL A 249 0.63 2.23 9.22
C VAL A 249 0.34 2.97 10.53
N LEU A 250 1.13 2.75 11.58
CA LEU A 250 1.06 3.50 12.83
C LEU A 250 1.32 5.00 12.62
N ALA A 251 2.38 5.35 11.87
CA ALA A 251 2.72 6.74 11.58
C ALA A 251 1.59 7.48 10.86
N SER A 252 1.00 6.82 9.85
CA SER A 252 -0.15 7.34 9.12
C SER A 252 -1.34 7.55 10.07
N GLY A 253 -1.70 6.53 10.85
CA GLY A 253 -2.85 6.61 11.77
C GLY A 253 -2.67 7.63 12.89
N TRP A 254 -1.44 7.94 13.29
CA TRP A 254 -1.14 8.99 14.26
C TRP A 254 -1.01 10.38 13.64
N GLY A 255 -0.95 10.46 12.30
CA GLY A 255 -0.76 11.71 11.56
C GLY A 255 0.64 12.31 11.70
N ILE A 256 1.68 11.47 11.82
CA ILE A 256 3.07 11.92 12.04
C ILE A 256 3.94 11.67 10.80
N PRO A 257 4.93 12.54 10.49
CA PRO A 257 5.82 12.32 9.35
C PRO A 257 6.70 11.07 9.52
N ASN A 258 6.89 10.34 8.41
CA ASN A 258 7.75 9.16 8.33
C ASN A 258 8.51 9.09 7.00
N ALA A 259 9.78 8.72 7.05
CA ALA A 259 10.64 8.58 5.88
C ALA A 259 11.79 7.58 6.11
N ILE A 260 12.38 7.14 5.00
CA ILE A 260 13.68 6.46 4.98
C ILE A 260 14.74 7.51 4.66
N VAL A 261 15.80 7.60 5.47
CA VAL A 261 16.95 8.52 5.29
C VAL A 261 18.23 7.72 5.54
N ARG A 262 18.77 7.11 4.46
CA ARG A 262 19.96 6.24 4.50
C ARG A 262 21.23 7.02 4.85
N ASP A 263 21.29 8.30 4.51
CA ASP A 263 22.40 9.20 4.79
C ASP A 263 22.31 9.89 6.16
N LEU A 264 21.39 9.45 7.05
CA LEU A 264 21.14 10.10 8.33
C LEU A 264 22.37 10.18 9.24
N GLU A 265 23.19 9.12 9.29
CA GLU A 265 24.42 9.12 10.10
C GLU A 265 25.35 10.28 9.69
N HIS A 266 25.47 10.54 8.38
CA HIS A 266 26.27 11.65 7.86
C HIS A 266 25.66 13.00 8.25
N LEU A 267 24.34 13.18 8.13
CA LEU A 267 23.64 14.40 8.52
C LEU A 267 23.79 14.68 10.03
N VAL A 268 23.61 13.66 10.85
CA VAL A 268 23.76 13.74 12.31
C VAL A 268 25.19 14.17 12.67
N ALA A 269 26.20 13.56 12.05
CA ALA A 269 27.60 13.88 12.30
C ALA A 269 27.97 15.29 11.83
N LYS A 270 27.47 15.72 10.66
CA LYS A 270 27.78 17.01 10.05
C LYS A 270 27.11 18.18 10.78
N ASP A 271 25.83 18.05 11.08
CA ASP A 271 24.99 19.16 11.57
C ASP A 271 24.72 19.08 13.09
N GLY A 272 25.19 18.01 13.74
CA GLY A 272 25.05 17.79 15.19
C GLY A 272 23.58 17.65 15.59
N LEU A 273 22.86 16.75 14.93
CA LEU A 273 21.40 16.64 15.05
C LEU A 273 20.93 15.74 16.20
N ASP A 274 21.73 14.78 16.65
CA ASP A 274 21.32 13.84 17.71
C ASP A 274 21.15 14.56 19.06
N GLY A 275 19.98 14.44 19.65
CA GLY A 275 19.54 15.18 20.84
C GLY A 275 19.16 16.64 20.58
N ALA A 276 19.33 17.16 19.36
CA ALA A 276 18.95 18.52 19.00
C ALA A 276 17.45 18.63 18.69
N TRP A 277 16.91 19.84 18.87
CA TRP A 277 15.59 20.18 18.35
C TRP A 277 15.69 20.39 16.85
N VAL A 278 14.80 19.74 16.10
CA VAL A 278 14.77 19.82 14.64
C VAL A 278 13.36 20.13 14.14
N ARG A 279 13.30 20.84 13.02
CA ARG A 279 12.13 20.86 12.14
C ARG A 279 12.30 19.74 11.13
N TYR A 280 11.41 18.77 11.18
CA TYR A 280 11.36 17.61 10.31
C TYR A 280 10.20 17.76 9.33
N ARG A 281 10.50 17.78 8.04
CA ARG A 281 9.50 17.89 6.98
C ARG A 281 9.67 16.75 5.98
N VAL A 282 8.55 16.09 5.68
CA VAL A 282 8.43 15.05 4.66
C VAL A 282 7.41 15.50 3.62
N ARG A 283 7.87 15.64 2.39
CA ARG A 283 7.08 15.87 1.18
C ARG A 283 7.35 14.76 0.18
N GLU A 284 6.55 14.69 -0.88
CA GLU A 284 6.72 13.68 -1.94
C GLU A 284 8.07 13.74 -2.64
N ASP A 285 8.69 14.92 -2.69
CA ASP A 285 9.93 15.21 -3.40
C ASP A 285 11.07 15.71 -2.50
N GLU A 286 10.79 15.99 -1.23
CA GLU A 286 11.75 16.61 -0.31
C GLU A 286 11.64 16.01 1.10
N ILE A 287 12.78 15.66 1.69
CA ILE A 287 12.90 15.32 3.10
C ILE A 287 13.99 16.19 3.72
N SER A 288 13.62 17.01 4.70
CA SER A 288 14.52 17.94 5.39
C SER A 288 14.47 17.79 6.90
N LEU A 289 15.67 17.93 7.49
CA LEU A 289 15.92 17.99 8.93
C LEU A 289 16.72 19.27 9.19
N GLU A 290 16.06 20.28 9.73
CA GLU A 290 16.68 21.57 10.04
C GLU A 290 16.88 21.68 11.55
N ARG A 291 18.11 21.86 12.02
CA ARG A 291 18.39 22.14 13.42
C ARG A 291 17.80 23.48 13.85
N LEU A 292 17.22 23.51 15.04
CA LEU A 292 16.74 24.73 15.69
C LEU A 292 17.74 25.18 16.76
N ASP A 293 17.94 26.50 16.87
CA ASP A 293 18.88 27.08 17.83
C ASP A 293 18.41 26.93 19.29
N HIS A 294 17.10 26.86 19.50
CA HIS A 294 16.49 26.82 20.84
C HIS A 294 15.34 25.80 20.87
N ALA A 295 15.06 25.29 22.08
CA ALA A 295 13.89 24.46 22.32
C ALA A 295 12.61 25.28 22.04
N PRO A 296 11.75 24.84 21.12
CA PRO A 296 10.49 25.51 20.82
C PRO A 296 9.47 25.26 21.93
N ASP A 297 8.53 26.20 22.10
CA ASP A 297 7.35 25.99 22.94
C ASP A 297 6.36 25.07 22.21
N VAL A 298 6.55 23.76 22.39
CA VAL A 298 5.68 22.73 21.82
C VAL A 298 4.69 22.28 22.88
N ARG A 299 3.40 22.31 22.54
CA ARG A 299 2.33 21.81 23.42
C ARG A 299 2.08 20.35 23.12
N ALA A 300 2.00 19.55 24.19
CA ALA A 300 1.59 18.15 24.08
C ALA A 300 0.24 18.11 23.36
N PRO A 301 0.10 17.31 22.28
CA PRO A 301 -1.17 17.21 21.60
C PRO A 301 -2.19 16.58 22.56
N ALA A 302 -3.45 17.05 22.49
CA ALA A 302 -4.52 16.52 23.32
C ALA A 302 -5.01 15.16 22.79
N TRP A 303 -4.15 14.14 22.84
CA TRP A 303 -4.42 12.80 22.31
C TRP A 303 -5.66 12.14 22.93
N HIS A 304 -6.00 12.51 24.17
CA HIS A 304 -7.14 11.99 24.92
C HIS A 304 -8.54 12.44 24.41
N GLN A 305 -8.64 13.21 23.33
CA GLN A 305 -9.94 13.77 22.91
C GLN A 305 -10.77 12.87 21.99
N GLN A 306 -10.17 11.89 21.29
CA GLN A 306 -10.93 10.96 20.45
C GLN A 306 -11.19 9.66 21.21
N ARG A 307 -12.24 9.66 22.02
CA ARG A 307 -12.77 8.42 22.61
C ARG A 307 -13.53 7.65 21.55
N ILE A 308 -12.95 6.54 21.09
CA ILE A 308 -13.63 5.63 20.17
C ILE A 308 -14.65 4.84 20.98
N ARG A 309 -15.93 5.01 20.64
CA ARG A 309 -17.01 4.21 21.22
C ARG A 309 -17.22 2.99 20.33
N LEU A 310 -17.11 1.82 20.92
CA LEU A 310 -17.54 0.59 20.29
C LEU A 310 -19.07 0.54 20.31
N GLU A 311 -19.65 -0.01 19.25
CA GLU A 311 -21.02 -0.50 19.34
C GLU A 311 -21.05 -1.68 20.34
N PRO A 312 -22.08 -1.79 21.19
CA PRO A 312 -22.19 -2.88 22.14
C PRO A 312 -22.18 -4.24 21.41
N PRO A 313 -21.27 -5.14 21.77
CA PRO A 313 -21.20 -6.46 21.16
C PRO A 313 -22.46 -7.27 21.48
N LEU A 314 -22.90 -8.08 20.53
CA LEU A 314 -24.03 -8.98 20.69
C LEU A 314 -23.55 -10.30 21.30
N LEU A 315 -23.82 -10.45 22.59
CA LEU A 315 -23.37 -11.54 23.45
C LEU A 315 -24.41 -12.65 23.66
N GLU A 316 -25.55 -12.56 22.99
CA GLU A 316 -26.54 -13.63 22.97
C GLU A 316 -25.97 -14.92 22.38
N ASP A 317 -26.53 -16.07 22.79
CA ASP A 317 -26.09 -17.39 22.35
C ASP A 317 -26.14 -17.50 20.82
N ALA A 318 -24.97 -17.30 20.19
CA ALA A 318 -24.76 -17.44 18.77
C ALA A 318 -24.01 -18.74 18.49
N PRO A 319 -24.37 -19.49 17.44
CA PRO A 319 -23.68 -20.73 17.10
C PRO A 319 -22.33 -20.46 16.42
N VAL A 320 -21.45 -21.45 16.40
CA VAL A 320 -20.33 -21.46 15.46
C VAL A 320 -20.88 -21.55 14.02
N LEU A 321 -20.46 -20.64 13.13
CA LEU A 321 -20.95 -20.57 11.76
C LEU A 321 -19.84 -20.76 10.74
N ALA A 322 -20.13 -21.46 9.64
CA ALA A 322 -19.25 -21.48 8.48
C ALA A 322 -19.14 -20.07 7.88
N LEU A 323 -17.94 -19.69 7.43
CA LEU A 323 -17.65 -18.33 6.94
C LEU A 323 -18.62 -17.90 5.83
N HIS A 324 -18.96 -18.76 4.87
CA HIS A 324 -19.90 -18.44 3.78
C HIS A 324 -21.33 -18.06 4.23
N ARG A 325 -21.68 -18.37 5.49
CA ARG A 325 -22.98 -18.01 6.08
C ARG A 325 -22.98 -16.64 6.75
N LEU A 326 -21.80 -16.07 7.04
CA LEU A 326 -21.68 -14.74 7.63
C LEU A 326 -21.89 -13.65 6.58
N ARG A 327 -22.30 -12.47 7.03
CA ARG A 327 -22.41 -11.23 6.27
C ARG A 327 -21.73 -10.09 7.03
N SER A 328 -21.56 -8.97 6.36
CA SER A 328 -20.98 -7.74 6.96
C SER A 328 -21.67 -7.32 8.27
N THR A 329 -22.99 -7.57 8.41
CA THR A 329 -23.79 -7.29 9.61
C THR A 329 -23.48 -8.18 10.81
N ASP A 330 -22.76 -9.29 10.64
CA ASP A 330 -22.41 -10.20 11.72
C ASP A 330 -21.18 -9.76 12.53
N ARG A 331 -20.60 -8.60 12.20
CA ARG A 331 -19.40 -8.06 12.87
C ARG A 331 -19.56 -7.90 14.38
N ASP A 332 -20.76 -7.59 14.85
CA ASP A 332 -21.02 -7.37 16.28
C ASP A 332 -21.14 -8.67 17.07
N ARG A 333 -21.11 -9.83 16.39
CA ARG A 333 -21.14 -11.17 17.00
C ARG A 333 -19.83 -11.94 16.80
N TYR A 334 -19.18 -11.79 15.64
CA TYR A 334 -18.01 -12.59 15.24
C TYR A 334 -16.75 -11.76 14.97
N GLY A 335 -16.85 -10.43 15.06
CA GLY A 335 -15.77 -9.49 14.76
C GLY A 335 -15.62 -9.14 13.29
N THR A 336 -14.84 -8.09 13.04
CA THR A 336 -14.76 -7.42 11.74
C THR A 336 -14.16 -8.33 10.65
N LYS A 337 -13.07 -9.04 10.95
CA LYS A 337 -12.39 -9.92 9.98
C LYS A 337 -13.29 -11.08 9.54
N ALA A 338 -13.99 -11.72 10.47
CA ALA A 338 -14.88 -12.84 10.16
C ALA A 338 -16.06 -12.39 9.30
N ALA A 339 -16.67 -11.25 9.63
CA ALA A 339 -17.75 -10.66 8.85
C ALA A 339 -17.31 -10.28 7.43
N ASN A 340 -16.13 -9.66 7.28
CA ASN A 340 -15.59 -9.30 5.97
C ASN A 340 -15.28 -10.54 5.10
N LEU A 341 -14.74 -11.61 5.70
CA LEU A 341 -14.52 -12.87 4.98
C LEU A 341 -15.83 -13.53 4.57
N GLY A 342 -16.85 -13.49 5.42
CA GLY A 342 -18.17 -14.00 5.06
C GLY A 342 -18.83 -13.22 3.94
N GLU A 343 -18.71 -11.89 3.99
CA GLU A 343 -19.15 -11.01 2.91
C GLU A 343 -18.40 -11.31 1.60
N LEU A 344 -17.10 -11.60 1.66
CA LEU A 344 -16.33 -11.98 0.48
C LEU A 344 -16.84 -13.30 -0.12
N HIS A 345 -17.09 -14.33 0.69
CA HIS A 345 -17.72 -15.56 0.22
C HIS A 345 -19.06 -15.26 -0.47
N HIS A 346 -19.90 -14.41 0.12
CA HIS A 346 -21.17 -14.02 -0.48
C HIS A 346 -21.01 -13.34 -1.84
N VAL A 347 -20.09 -12.39 -1.97
CA VAL A 347 -19.81 -11.67 -3.23
C VAL A 347 -19.36 -12.65 -4.32
N LEU A 348 -18.45 -13.57 -3.99
CA LEU A 348 -17.91 -14.55 -4.93
C LEU A 348 -18.95 -15.58 -5.38
N ASP A 349 -19.77 -16.08 -4.45
CA ASP A 349 -20.75 -17.13 -4.71
C ASP A 349 -22.00 -16.60 -5.41
N SER A 350 -22.53 -15.47 -4.95
CA SER A 350 -23.80 -14.91 -5.47
C SER A 350 -23.62 -14.23 -6.81
N ARG A 351 -22.46 -13.60 -7.04
CA ARG A 351 -22.17 -12.76 -8.22
C ARG A 351 -23.19 -11.63 -8.43
N THR A 352 -23.86 -11.19 -7.36
CA THR A 352 -24.90 -10.15 -7.43
C THR A 352 -24.42 -8.75 -7.05
N ALA A 353 -23.23 -8.63 -6.46
CA ALA A 353 -22.67 -7.35 -6.02
C ALA A 353 -22.32 -6.45 -7.22
N ASP A 354 -22.54 -5.15 -7.08
CA ASP A 354 -22.06 -4.18 -8.07
C ASP A 354 -20.57 -3.88 -7.85
N LEU A 355 -19.72 -4.53 -8.64
CA LEU A 355 -18.27 -4.37 -8.57
C LEU A 355 -17.74 -3.24 -9.45
N THR A 356 -18.63 -2.46 -10.09
CA THR A 356 -18.26 -1.44 -11.09
C THR A 356 -18.26 -0.01 -10.55
N ALA A 357 -18.76 0.21 -9.33
CA ALA A 357 -18.99 1.54 -8.77
C ALA A 357 -17.75 2.46 -8.76
N PHE A 358 -16.55 1.94 -8.52
CA PHE A 358 -15.30 2.73 -8.63
C PHE A 358 -15.12 3.33 -10.03
N TYR A 359 -15.40 2.55 -11.07
CA TYR A 359 -15.30 2.98 -12.47
C TYR A 359 -16.49 3.85 -12.89
N GLY A 360 -17.61 3.80 -12.16
CA GLY A 360 -18.75 4.70 -12.35
C GLY A 360 -18.53 6.12 -11.80
N ARG A 361 -17.49 6.33 -10.97
CA ARG A 361 -17.20 7.65 -10.39
C ARG A 361 -16.68 8.62 -11.48
N PRO A 362 -17.24 9.84 -11.59
CA PRO A 362 -16.76 10.82 -12.56
C PRO A 362 -15.29 11.23 -12.33
N ARG A 363 -14.51 11.28 -13.41
CA ARG A 363 -13.11 11.70 -13.44
C ARG A 363 -12.90 12.66 -14.62
N PRO A 364 -13.27 13.96 -14.46
CA PRO A 364 -13.22 14.93 -15.55
C PRO A 364 -11.89 14.90 -16.33
N PRO A 365 -11.94 15.01 -17.67
CA PRO A 365 -13.13 15.29 -18.49
C PRO A 365 -14.07 14.09 -18.69
N ARG A 366 -13.73 12.90 -18.18
CA ARG A 366 -14.55 11.69 -18.32
C ARG A 366 -15.71 11.66 -17.33
N GLU A 367 -16.91 11.38 -17.83
CA GLU A 367 -18.08 11.15 -16.98
C GLU A 367 -17.99 9.87 -16.14
N ASN A 368 -17.27 8.85 -16.65
CA ASN A 368 -16.97 7.60 -15.98
C ASN A 368 -15.79 6.89 -16.69
N LEU A 369 -15.35 5.76 -16.14
CA LEU A 369 -14.26 4.91 -16.64
C LEU A 369 -14.76 3.53 -17.12
N HIS A 370 -16.05 3.37 -17.43
CA HIS A 370 -16.59 2.07 -17.87
C HIS A 370 -15.96 1.55 -19.16
N GLY A 371 -15.59 2.44 -20.09
CA GLY A 371 -14.88 2.04 -21.32
C GLY A 371 -13.52 1.41 -21.04
N HIS A 372 -12.77 1.98 -20.08
CA HIS A 372 -11.51 1.40 -19.60
C HIS A 372 -11.73 0.03 -18.93
N LEU A 373 -12.75 -0.08 -18.06
CA LEU A 373 -13.06 -1.35 -17.42
C LEU A 373 -13.47 -2.42 -18.46
N ALA A 374 -14.29 -2.07 -19.45
CA ALA A 374 -14.70 -2.97 -20.51
C ALA A 374 -13.48 -3.55 -21.26
N ALA A 375 -12.53 -2.68 -21.65
CA ALA A 375 -11.29 -3.11 -22.28
C ALA A 375 -10.47 -4.04 -21.37
N ARG A 376 -10.38 -3.76 -20.07
CA ARG A 376 -9.69 -4.61 -19.09
C ARG A 376 -10.36 -5.98 -18.89
N LEU A 377 -11.67 -6.06 -19.05
CA LEU A 377 -12.46 -7.31 -18.96
C LEU A 377 -12.57 -8.04 -20.31
N GLY A 378 -11.92 -7.56 -21.37
CA GLY A 378 -11.99 -8.16 -22.71
C GLY A 378 -13.34 -8.00 -23.40
N LEU A 379 -14.20 -7.10 -22.91
CA LEU A 379 -15.42 -6.68 -23.59
C LEU A 379 -15.01 -5.66 -24.65
N SER A 380 -15.06 -6.05 -25.93
CA SER A 380 -14.69 -5.24 -27.09
C SER A 380 -14.99 -3.75 -26.91
N ALA A 381 -13.94 -2.94 -26.93
CA ALA A 381 -14.05 -1.50 -27.07
C ALA A 381 -13.93 -1.17 -28.57
N PHE A 382 -14.85 -0.33 -29.06
CA PHE A 382 -14.80 0.44 -30.30
C PHE A 382 -15.39 -0.10 -31.62
N HIS A 383 -15.90 -1.34 -31.74
CA HIS A 383 -16.50 -1.78 -33.02
C HIS A 383 -17.85 -2.54 -32.95
N THR A 384 -18.36 -2.86 -31.75
CA THR A 384 -19.64 -3.59 -31.59
C THR A 384 -20.47 -3.02 -30.44
N GLY A 385 -20.79 -1.72 -30.46
CA GLY A 385 -21.59 -1.05 -29.42
C GLY A 385 -20.88 -0.97 -28.06
N ALA A 386 -21.16 0.07 -27.27
CA ALA A 386 -20.67 0.13 -25.90
C ALA A 386 -21.39 -0.95 -25.06
N PRO A 387 -20.68 -1.70 -24.19
CA PRO A 387 -21.32 -2.70 -23.36
C PRO A 387 -22.36 -2.04 -22.45
N THR A 388 -23.51 -2.70 -22.31
CA THR A 388 -24.54 -2.27 -21.37
C THR A 388 -24.02 -2.36 -19.93
N GLY A 389 -24.56 -1.54 -19.02
CA GLY A 389 -24.18 -1.60 -17.60
C GLY A 389 -24.42 -2.98 -16.98
N SER A 390 -25.41 -3.75 -17.46
CA SER A 390 -25.64 -5.14 -17.04
C SER A 390 -24.54 -6.09 -17.51
N GLU A 391 -24.09 -5.98 -18.76
CA GLU A 391 -23.01 -6.82 -19.29
C GLU A 391 -21.70 -6.53 -18.55
N LEU A 392 -21.41 -5.26 -18.30
CA LEU A 392 -20.20 -4.86 -17.56
C LEU A 392 -20.19 -5.41 -16.13
N ARG A 393 -21.32 -5.32 -15.42
CA ARG A 393 -21.46 -5.88 -14.07
C ARG A 393 -21.30 -7.40 -14.05
N ALA A 394 -21.93 -8.09 -15.01
CA ALA A 394 -21.83 -9.55 -15.12
C ALA A 394 -20.37 -9.98 -15.40
N ALA A 395 -19.69 -9.31 -16.33
CA ALA A 395 -18.29 -9.59 -16.65
C ALA A 395 -17.35 -9.29 -15.47
N ALA A 396 -17.58 -8.20 -14.73
CA ALA A 396 -16.80 -7.88 -13.53
C ALA A 396 -16.97 -8.94 -12.44
N ALA A 397 -18.21 -9.38 -12.19
CA ALA A 397 -18.49 -10.44 -11.21
C ALA A 397 -17.85 -11.78 -11.62
N GLU A 398 -17.93 -12.15 -12.90
CA GLU A 398 -17.28 -13.36 -13.43
C GLU A 398 -15.75 -13.29 -13.33
N PHE A 399 -15.17 -12.15 -13.69
CA PHE A 399 -13.72 -11.94 -13.61
C PHE A 399 -13.22 -12.09 -12.17
N VAL A 400 -13.90 -11.49 -11.18
CA VAL A 400 -13.53 -11.62 -9.78
C VAL A 400 -13.68 -13.07 -9.29
N ALA A 401 -14.82 -13.71 -9.57
CA ALA A 401 -15.09 -15.09 -9.14
C ALA A 401 -14.16 -16.13 -9.77
N SER A 402 -13.61 -15.85 -10.97
CA SER A 402 -12.63 -16.72 -11.64
C SER A 402 -11.18 -16.42 -11.24
N SER A 403 -10.89 -15.20 -10.77
CA SER A 403 -9.53 -14.77 -10.40
C SER A 403 -9.12 -15.18 -9.00
N VAL A 404 -10.06 -15.21 -8.04
CA VAL A 404 -9.77 -15.43 -6.62
C VAL A 404 -10.82 -16.33 -5.96
N SER A 405 -10.45 -16.92 -4.82
CA SER A 405 -11.40 -17.50 -3.88
C SER A 405 -11.03 -17.19 -2.43
N ALA A 406 -11.90 -17.49 -1.47
CA ALA A 406 -11.62 -17.36 -0.04
C ALA A 406 -11.46 -18.75 0.61
N PRO A 407 -10.57 -18.93 1.60
CA PRO A 407 -10.46 -20.20 2.31
C PRO A 407 -11.76 -20.53 3.06
N ASN A 408 -12.10 -21.82 3.04
CA ASN A 408 -13.16 -22.36 3.88
C ASN A 408 -12.77 -22.29 5.35
N GLY A 409 -13.76 -22.15 6.21
CA GLY A 409 -13.57 -22.08 7.64
C GLY A 409 -14.85 -21.82 8.40
N VAL A 410 -14.71 -21.65 9.71
CA VAL A 410 -15.79 -21.23 10.60
C VAL A 410 -15.36 -20.03 11.44
N ALA A 411 -16.33 -19.32 12.00
CA ALA A 411 -16.10 -18.29 12.99
C ALA A 411 -16.76 -18.65 14.32
N LEU A 412 -16.04 -18.39 15.40
CA LEU A 412 -16.49 -18.51 16.78
C LEU A 412 -17.00 -17.13 17.23
N PRO A 413 -18.21 -17.05 17.79
CA PRO A 413 -18.77 -15.78 18.23
C PRO A 413 -18.20 -15.34 19.60
N PHE A 414 -18.36 -14.06 19.92
CA PHE A 414 -17.99 -13.45 21.19
C PHE A 414 -18.59 -14.16 22.41
N ALA A 415 -19.81 -14.70 22.28
CA ALA A 415 -20.49 -15.45 23.33
C ALA A 415 -19.65 -16.63 23.85
N LEU A 416 -18.87 -17.30 22.99
CA LEU A 416 -18.01 -18.41 23.43
C LEU A 416 -16.84 -17.94 24.31
N GLN A 417 -16.23 -16.81 23.95
CA GLN A 417 -15.20 -16.21 24.78
C GLN A 417 -15.79 -15.79 26.12
N GLN A 418 -16.95 -15.12 26.10
CA GLN A 418 -17.62 -14.67 27.32
C GLN A 418 -17.94 -15.84 28.25
N HIS A 419 -18.49 -16.94 27.72
CA HIS A 419 -18.75 -18.16 28.49
C HIS A 419 -17.49 -18.76 29.10
N PHE A 420 -16.39 -18.79 28.36
CA PHE A 420 -15.09 -19.23 28.87
C PHE A 420 -14.57 -18.32 29.99
N LEU A 421 -14.64 -16.99 29.82
CA LEU A 421 -14.19 -16.06 30.85
C LEU A 421 -15.06 -16.16 32.11
N ALA A 422 -16.36 -16.36 31.96
CA ALA A 422 -17.32 -16.49 33.06
C ALA A 422 -17.19 -17.82 33.82
N SER A 423 -16.59 -18.86 33.23
CA SER A 423 -16.48 -20.18 33.86
C SER A 423 -15.42 -20.27 34.97
N SER A 424 -14.61 -19.23 35.17
CA SER A 424 -13.53 -19.22 36.17
C SER A 424 -13.57 -17.95 37.02
N ALA A 425 -13.79 -18.12 38.32
CA ALA A 425 -13.75 -17.01 39.28
C ALA A 425 -12.37 -16.32 39.32
N VAL A 426 -11.28 -17.06 39.10
CA VAL A 426 -9.92 -16.52 39.07
C VAL A 426 -9.73 -15.61 37.85
N LEU A 427 -10.27 -15.98 36.68
CA LEU A 427 -10.26 -15.12 35.50
C LEU A 427 -11.04 -13.83 35.75
N GLN A 428 -12.26 -13.93 36.30
CA GLN A 428 -13.08 -12.76 36.63
C GLN A 428 -12.38 -11.81 37.61
N GLN A 429 -11.71 -12.34 38.64
CA GLN A 429 -10.92 -11.54 39.57
C GLN A 429 -9.72 -10.86 38.89
N GLY A 430 -9.01 -11.58 38.01
CA GLY A 430 -7.89 -11.02 37.26
C GLY A 430 -8.33 -9.88 36.33
N ILE A 431 -9.44 -10.06 35.62
CA ILE A 431 -10.07 -9.01 34.79
C ILE A 431 -10.45 -7.81 35.66
N GLY A 432 -11.04 -8.02 36.84
CA GLY A 432 -11.40 -6.93 37.76
C GLY A 432 -10.19 -6.12 38.24
N LYS A 433 -9.06 -6.78 38.53
CA LYS A 433 -7.81 -6.09 38.88
C LYS A 433 -7.28 -5.25 37.72
N LEU A 434 -7.31 -5.79 36.50
CA LEU A 434 -6.87 -5.05 35.31
C LEU A 434 -7.74 -3.82 35.06
N LYS A 435 -9.08 -3.94 35.19
CA LYS A 435 -10.00 -2.80 35.10
C LYS A 435 -9.65 -1.70 36.10
N MET A 436 -9.46 -2.07 37.36
CA MET A 436 -9.09 -1.11 38.42
C MET A 436 -7.76 -0.42 38.12
N ALA A 437 -6.76 -1.15 37.59
CA ALA A 437 -5.48 -0.56 37.20
C ALA A 437 -5.64 0.46 36.06
N LEU A 438 -6.48 0.17 35.05
CA LEU A 438 -6.79 1.09 33.96
C LEU A 438 -7.57 2.33 34.45
N GLU A 439 -8.56 2.15 35.33
CA GLU A 439 -9.33 3.25 35.91
C GLU A 439 -8.48 4.21 36.75
N LEU A 440 -7.42 3.70 37.38
CA LEU A 440 -6.49 4.46 38.21
C LEU A 440 -5.23 4.93 37.45
N ASP A 441 -5.13 4.67 36.14
CA ASP A 441 -3.94 4.92 35.31
C ASP A 441 -2.63 4.37 35.92
N ALA A 442 -2.71 3.19 36.57
CA ALA A 442 -1.60 2.52 37.23
C ALA A 442 -0.68 1.78 36.24
N THR A 443 0.07 2.55 35.45
CA THR A 443 0.92 2.07 34.35
C THR A 443 2.06 1.14 34.80
N ASP A 444 2.51 1.24 36.04
CA ASP A 444 3.59 0.45 36.62
C ASP A 444 3.25 -1.03 36.84
N VAL A 445 1.96 -1.34 37.06
CA VAL A 445 1.48 -2.71 37.30
C VAL A 445 0.74 -3.31 36.09
N LEU A 446 0.40 -2.48 35.11
CA LEU A 446 -0.44 -2.85 33.97
C LEU A 446 0.09 -4.08 33.22
N ASP A 447 1.37 -4.05 32.84
CA ASP A 447 2.00 -5.11 32.05
C ASP A 447 2.03 -6.43 32.79
N SER A 448 2.33 -6.40 34.09
CA SER A 448 2.35 -7.60 34.93
C SER A 448 0.96 -8.22 35.03
N LEU A 449 -0.09 -7.41 35.23
CA LEU A 449 -1.48 -7.87 35.28
C LEU A 449 -1.92 -8.49 33.95
N CYS A 450 -1.59 -7.84 32.82
CA CYS A 450 -1.82 -8.35 31.47
C CYS A 450 -1.19 -9.73 31.29
N LEU A 451 0.12 -9.85 31.53
CA LEU A 451 0.86 -11.11 31.36
C LEU A 451 0.34 -12.23 32.28
N GLN A 452 0.00 -11.91 33.53
CA GLN A 452 -0.63 -12.87 34.45
C GLN A 452 -1.97 -13.36 33.92
N LEU A 453 -2.81 -12.46 33.41
CA LEU A 453 -4.13 -12.82 32.89
C LEU A 453 -4.03 -13.64 31.59
N GLN A 454 -3.09 -13.32 30.70
CA GLN A 454 -2.78 -14.13 29.53
C GLN A 454 -2.39 -15.56 29.93
N HIS A 455 -1.52 -15.69 30.94
CA HIS A 455 -1.12 -17.00 31.46
C HIS A 455 -2.33 -17.77 32.03
N LEU A 456 -3.19 -17.11 32.82
CA LEU A 456 -4.40 -17.72 33.37
C LEU A 456 -5.36 -18.22 32.28
N ILE A 457 -5.56 -17.43 31.22
CA ILE A 457 -6.41 -17.84 30.07
C ILE A 457 -5.83 -19.08 29.40
N ARG A 458 -4.52 -19.11 29.14
CA ARG A 458 -3.84 -20.26 28.51
C ARG A 458 -3.85 -21.52 29.37
N GLN A 459 -3.97 -21.40 30.69
CA GLN A 459 -4.00 -22.56 31.61
C GLN A 459 -5.42 -23.00 31.98
N THR A 460 -6.43 -22.15 31.86
CA THR A 460 -7.81 -22.49 32.22
C THR A 460 -8.40 -23.49 31.22
N PRO A 461 -8.93 -24.66 31.68
CA PRO A 461 -9.59 -25.61 30.80
C PRO A 461 -10.82 -25.00 30.11
N VAL A 462 -11.02 -25.29 28.83
CA VAL A 462 -12.22 -24.85 28.11
C VAL A 462 -13.44 -25.66 28.59
N PRO A 463 -14.56 -25.01 28.97
CA PRO A 463 -15.76 -25.71 29.41
C PRO A 463 -16.30 -26.67 28.35
N GLU A 464 -16.79 -27.83 28.78
CA GLU A 464 -17.33 -28.88 27.91
C GLU A 464 -18.38 -28.40 26.88
N PRO A 465 -19.33 -27.50 27.22
CA PRO A 465 -20.25 -26.95 26.22
C PRO A 465 -19.54 -26.19 25.09
N VAL A 466 -18.49 -25.42 25.41
CA VAL A 466 -17.71 -24.65 24.44
C VAL A 466 -16.85 -25.59 23.59
N THR A 467 -16.16 -26.54 24.24
CA THR A 467 -15.37 -27.59 23.56
C THR A 467 -16.21 -28.36 22.55
N ARG A 468 -17.44 -28.72 22.91
CA ARG A 468 -18.36 -29.45 22.04
C ARG A 468 -18.75 -28.64 20.81
N GLN A 469 -19.08 -27.35 20.96
CA GLN A 469 -19.43 -26.51 19.82
C GLN A 469 -18.27 -26.36 18.84
N ILE A 470 -17.05 -26.14 19.35
CA ILE A 470 -15.84 -26.03 18.52
C ILE A 470 -15.56 -27.36 17.79
N SER A 471 -15.62 -28.48 18.53
CA SER A 471 -15.32 -29.82 17.97
C SER A 471 -16.37 -30.31 16.97
N GLN A 472 -17.63 -29.88 17.11
CA GLN A 472 -18.69 -30.21 16.13
C GLN A 472 -18.51 -29.45 14.82
N ALA A 473 -17.99 -28.23 14.88
CA ALA A 473 -17.71 -27.42 13.69
C ALA A 473 -16.46 -27.91 12.93
N PHE A 474 -15.48 -28.47 13.64
CA PHE A 474 -14.27 -29.08 13.09
C PHE A 474 -14.04 -30.47 13.68
N PRO A 475 -14.61 -31.54 13.09
CA PRO A 475 -14.44 -32.90 13.60
C PRO A 475 -12.97 -33.32 13.55
N ALA A 476 -12.48 -33.90 14.66
CA ALA A 476 -11.08 -34.28 14.91
C ALA A 476 -10.43 -35.25 13.89
N HIS A 477 -11.17 -35.70 12.88
CA HIS A 477 -10.71 -36.59 11.83
C HIS A 477 -10.15 -35.87 10.59
N SER A 478 -10.17 -34.53 10.55
CA SER A 478 -9.46 -33.83 9.50
C SER A 478 -7.96 -33.82 9.81
N ASN A 479 -7.17 -34.58 9.02
CA ASN A 479 -5.70 -34.47 9.03
C ASN A 479 -5.21 -33.13 8.43
N SER A 480 -6.09 -32.14 8.25
CA SER A 480 -5.77 -30.83 7.72
C SER A 480 -5.10 -29.97 8.79
N ARG A 481 -4.00 -29.33 8.42
CA ARG A 481 -3.42 -28.23 9.19
C ARG A 481 -4.43 -27.07 9.20
N LEU A 482 -4.61 -26.44 10.35
CA LEU A 482 -5.53 -25.32 10.54
C LEU A 482 -4.77 -24.02 10.83
N VAL A 483 -5.43 -22.91 10.54
CA VAL A 483 -5.01 -21.55 10.90
C VAL A 483 -6.10 -20.92 11.76
N VAL A 484 -5.71 -20.42 12.93
CA VAL A 484 -6.61 -19.81 13.92
C VAL A 484 -6.26 -18.32 14.03
N ARG A 485 -7.19 -17.45 13.64
CA ARG A 485 -6.97 -15.99 13.54
C ARG A 485 -7.89 -15.23 14.50
N SER A 486 -7.38 -14.11 15.03
CA SER A 486 -8.19 -13.14 15.76
C SER A 486 -9.27 -12.52 14.87
N SER A 487 -10.40 -12.15 15.48
CA SER A 487 -11.44 -11.33 14.86
C SER A 487 -12.18 -10.57 15.96
N SER A 488 -11.61 -9.48 16.45
CA SER A 488 -12.22 -8.66 17.50
C SER A 488 -13.22 -7.62 16.95
N ASN A 489 -14.12 -7.13 17.81
CA ASN A 489 -14.90 -5.91 17.55
C ASN A 489 -14.08 -4.63 17.73
N ALA A 490 -12.92 -4.70 18.39
CA ALA A 490 -11.95 -3.62 18.50
C ALA A 490 -10.84 -3.75 17.44
N GLU A 491 -11.23 -3.99 16.19
CA GLU A 491 -10.37 -4.04 15.01
C GLU A 491 -10.94 -3.16 13.90
N ASP A 492 -10.04 -2.58 13.10
CA ASP A 492 -10.38 -1.79 11.90
C ASP A 492 -11.37 -0.65 12.16
N LEU A 493 -11.17 0.08 13.26
CA LEU A 493 -12.01 1.21 13.65
C LEU A 493 -11.49 2.53 13.05
N PRO A 494 -12.36 3.51 12.75
CA PRO A 494 -11.91 4.83 12.35
C PRO A 494 -10.98 5.45 13.39
N GLY A 495 -9.75 5.80 12.99
CA GLY A 495 -8.73 6.37 13.89
C GLY A 495 -8.04 5.37 14.82
N PHE A 496 -8.28 4.05 14.66
CA PHE A 496 -7.59 3.01 15.42
C PHE A 496 -7.35 1.77 14.56
N SER A 497 -6.08 1.59 14.14
CA SER A 497 -5.63 0.40 13.45
C SER A 497 -5.09 -0.62 14.45
N ALA A 498 -5.72 -1.79 14.50
CA ALA A 498 -5.26 -2.93 15.29
C ALA A 498 -4.30 -3.85 14.50
N ALA A 499 -3.66 -3.33 13.44
CA ALA A 499 -2.73 -4.11 12.62
C ALA A 499 -1.58 -4.68 13.49
N GLY A 500 -1.39 -5.99 13.43
CA GLY A 500 -0.36 -6.69 14.21
C GLY A 500 -0.56 -6.67 15.73
N VAL A 501 -1.74 -6.31 16.24
CA VAL A 501 -2.00 -6.19 17.69
C VAL A 501 -2.39 -7.52 18.35
N TYR A 502 -3.06 -8.41 17.61
CA TYR A 502 -3.59 -9.67 18.12
C TYR A 502 -2.94 -10.88 17.44
N ASP A 503 -2.92 -12.02 18.13
CA ASP A 503 -2.23 -13.22 17.69
C ASP A 503 -2.98 -13.94 16.56
N SER A 504 -2.23 -14.60 15.68
CA SER A 504 -2.73 -15.64 14.78
C SER A 504 -1.82 -16.86 14.86
N VAL A 505 -2.39 -18.06 14.92
CA VAL A 505 -1.65 -19.33 15.02
C VAL A 505 -1.78 -20.07 13.69
N THR A 506 -0.68 -20.22 12.96
CA THR A 506 -0.67 -20.75 11.57
C THR A 506 -0.41 -22.25 11.47
N THR A 507 -0.10 -22.92 12.58
CA THR A 507 0.27 -24.34 12.61
C THR A 507 -0.47 -25.04 13.73
N VAL A 508 -1.68 -25.53 13.41
CA VAL A 508 -2.55 -26.22 14.36
C VAL A 508 -2.94 -27.58 13.80
N HIS A 509 -2.70 -28.64 14.59
CA HIS A 509 -2.96 -30.03 14.24
C HIS A 509 -3.86 -30.71 15.29
N GLY A 510 -5.04 -31.15 14.84
CA GLY A 510 -5.98 -31.89 15.69
C GLY A 510 -6.66 -31.03 16.77
N ALA A 511 -7.55 -31.68 17.53
CA ALA A 511 -8.46 -30.97 18.44
C ALA A 511 -7.78 -30.36 19.67
N GLY A 512 -6.71 -30.99 20.18
CA GLY A 512 -5.97 -30.49 21.34
C GLY A 512 -5.30 -29.16 21.05
N GLU A 513 -4.46 -29.13 20.00
CA GLU A 513 -3.79 -27.89 19.56
C GLU A 513 -4.80 -26.81 19.15
N LEU A 514 -5.96 -27.20 18.62
CA LEU A 514 -7.00 -26.24 18.26
C LEU A 514 -7.53 -25.46 19.48
N LEU A 515 -7.84 -26.16 20.57
CA LEU A 515 -8.30 -25.49 21.79
C LEU A 515 -7.20 -24.62 22.43
N ASP A 516 -5.94 -25.06 22.32
CA ASP A 516 -4.79 -24.29 22.78
C ASP A 516 -4.63 -23.00 21.96
N ALA A 517 -4.73 -23.10 20.63
CA ALA A 517 -4.67 -21.96 19.73
C ALA A 517 -5.83 -20.97 19.94
N VAL A 518 -7.05 -21.47 20.16
CA VAL A 518 -8.22 -20.62 20.50
C VAL A 518 -7.97 -19.84 21.80
N ARG A 519 -7.47 -20.51 22.84
CA ARG A 519 -7.11 -19.84 24.11
C ARG A 519 -5.98 -18.83 23.93
N GLN A 520 -5.00 -19.13 23.08
CA GLN A 520 -3.93 -18.18 22.75
C GLN A 520 -4.49 -16.92 22.08
N VAL A 521 -5.37 -17.07 21.08
CA VAL A 521 -6.02 -15.93 20.41
C VAL A 521 -6.86 -15.12 21.38
N TRP A 522 -7.65 -15.76 22.25
CA TRP A 522 -8.39 -15.06 23.30
C TRP A 522 -7.47 -14.32 24.28
N ALA A 523 -6.34 -14.92 24.66
CA ALA A 523 -5.34 -14.27 25.52
C ALA A 523 -4.68 -13.06 24.84
N SER A 524 -4.53 -13.05 23.52
CA SER A 524 -3.89 -11.94 22.80
C SER A 524 -4.64 -10.61 22.95
N LEU A 525 -5.96 -10.68 23.19
CA LEU A 525 -6.79 -9.52 23.56
C LEU A 525 -6.32 -8.84 24.85
N LEU A 526 -5.44 -9.45 25.63
CA LEU A 526 -4.96 -8.93 26.92
C LEU A 526 -3.44 -8.78 26.95
N SER A 527 -2.80 -8.74 25.77
CA SER A 527 -1.39 -8.37 25.69
C SER A 527 -1.19 -6.94 26.22
N PRO A 528 -0.05 -6.63 26.88
CA PRO A 528 0.21 -5.28 27.36
C PRO A 528 0.05 -4.22 26.26
N ARG A 529 0.55 -4.52 25.05
CA ARG A 529 0.40 -3.66 23.86
C ARG A 529 -1.06 -3.43 23.49
N SER A 530 -1.88 -4.48 23.36
CA SER A 530 -3.27 -4.33 22.94
C SER A 530 -4.14 -3.60 23.95
N VAL A 531 -3.86 -3.77 25.25
CA VAL A 531 -4.55 -3.08 26.33
C VAL A 531 -4.18 -1.59 26.34
N ARG A 532 -2.89 -1.24 26.29
CA ARG A 532 -2.45 0.16 26.24
C ARG A 532 -3.03 0.90 25.03
N LEU A 533 -2.89 0.33 23.83
CA LEU A 533 -3.39 0.97 22.62
C LEU A 533 -4.88 1.28 22.67
N ARG A 534 -5.71 0.36 23.21
CA ARG A 534 -7.15 0.58 23.39
C ARG A 534 -7.44 1.61 24.48
N HIS A 535 -6.75 1.55 25.61
CA HIS A 535 -6.90 2.50 26.71
C HIS A 535 -6.60 3.94 26.26
N ASP A 536 -5.52 4.12 25.49
CA ASP A 536 -5.07 5.42 24.99
C ASP A 536 -6.12 6.11 24.11
N VAL A 537 -6.94 5.34 23.38
CA VAL A 537 -8.04 5.84 22.54
C VAL A 537 -9.41 5.71 23.20
N GLY A 538 -9.45 5.36 24.49
CA GLY A 538 -10.67 5.28 25.30
C GLY A 538 -11.60 4.11 24.96
N ILE A 539 -11.09 3.05 24.32
CA ILE A 539 -11.84 1.81 24.08
C ILE A 539 -11.90 1.03 25.40
N SER A 540 -13.12 0.79 25.87
CA SER A 540 -13.39 0.10 27.12
C SER A 540 -12.98 -1.38 27.07
N LEU A 541 -12.39 -1.87 28.16
CA LEU A 541 -12.12 -3.30 28.35
C LEU A 541 -13.43 -4.11 28.46
N ASP A 542 -14.52 -3.51 28.96
CA ASP A 542 -15.83 -4.17 29.12
C ASP A 542 -16.54 -4.48 27.82
N ASP A 543 -16.30 -3.64 26.81
CA ASP A 543 -16.98 -3.72 25.52
C ASP A 543 -16.12 -4.40 24.45
N THR A 544 -14.93 -4.93 24.81
CA THR A 544 -14.05 -5.58 23.85
C THR A 544 -14.09 -7.10 23.95
N TYR A 545 -14.38 -7.76 22.83
CA TYR A 545 -14.45 -9.22 22.73
C TYR A 545 -13.66 -9.73 21.52
N MET A 546 -13.28 -10.99 21.58
CA MET A 546 -12.49 -11.69 20.58
C MET A 546 -13.28 -12.85 20.00
N GLY A 547 -13.72 -12.67 18.75
CA GLY A 547 -14.15 -13.75 17.88
C GLY A 547 -12.93 -14.47 17.35
N VAL A 548 -13.12 -15.66 16.80
CA VAL A 548 -12.01 -16.47 16.28
C VAL A 548 -12.38 -17.06 14.94
N ILE A 549 -11.53 -16.89 13.95
CA ILE A 549 -11.66 -17.55 12.65
C ILE A 549 -10.81 -18.81 12.67
N ILE A 550 -11.38 -19.96 12.30
CA ILE A 550 -10.63 -21.20 12.06
C ILE A 550 -10.76 -21.54 10.58
N GLN A 551 -9.64 -21.58 9.88
CA GLN A 551 -9.57 -21.85 8.44
C GLN A 551 -8.66 -23.05 8.17
N GLU A 552 -8.93 -23.71 7.05
CA GLU A 552 -7.98 -24.67 6.49
C GLU A 552 -6.69 -23.96 6.09
N TYR A 553 -5.54 -24.57 6.39
CA TYR A 553 -4.26 -24.09 5.93
C TYR A 553 -4.17 -24.21 4.40
N VAL A 554 -3.72 -23.13 3.76
CA VAL A 554 -3.50 -23.07 2.32
C VAL A 554 -2.00 -23.05 2.06
N PRO A 555 -1.41 -24.13 1.49
CA PRO A 555 -0.04 -24.09 1.00
C PRO A 555 0.10 -23.05 -0.13
N ALA A 556 1.12 -22.20 -0.04
CA ALA A 556 1.34 -21.11 -0.97
C ALA A 556 2.82 -21.03 -1.38
N SER A 557 3.07 -20.72 -2.66
CA SER A 557 4.41 -20.43 -3.20
C SER A 557 4.75 -18.94 -3.15
N LEU A 558 3.73 -18.09 -3.09
CA LEU A 558 3.84 -16.64 -3.01
C LEU A 558 2.72 -16.12 -2.12
N GLY A 559 3.01 -15.12 -1.29
CA GLY A 559 1.97 -14.41 -0.54
C GLY A 559 2.34 -12.96 -0.35
N GLY A 560 1.35 -12.16 0.04
CA GLY A 560 1.56 -10.74 0.21
C GLY A 560 0.31 -9.96 0.58
N VAL A 561 0.47 -8.64 0.50
CA VAL A 561 -0.57 -7.66 0.80
C VAL A 561 -0.74 -6.77 -0.43
N LEU A 562 -2.00 -6.53 -0.79
CA LEU A 562 -2.41 -5.62 -1.84
C LEU A 562 -3.20 -4.48 -1.21
N VAL A 563 -2.82 -3.25 -1.52
CA VAL A 563 -3.64 -2.07 -1.22
C VAL A 563 -4.10 -1.39 -2.51
N THR A 564 -5.37 -1.03 -2.59
CA THR A 564 -5.97 -0.49 -3.83
C THR A 564 -5.68 1.01 -4.04
N CYS A 565 -4.53 1.47 -3.59
CA CYS A 565 -3.98 2.79 -3.87
C CYS A 565 -2.46 2.71 -3.95
N ASN A 566 -1.78 3.78 -4.39
CA ASN A 566 -0.36 3.93 -4.14
C ASN A 566 -0.16 4.69 -2.81
N PRO A 567 0.40 4.05 -1.76
CA PRO A 567 0.59 4.69 -0.45
C PRO A 567 1.45 5.96 -0.48
N THR A 568 2.33 6.07 -1.49
CA THR A 568 3.30 7.17 -1.66
C THR A 568 2.82 8.30 -2.57
N ARG A 569 1.76 8.07 -3.37
CA ARG A 569 1.10 9.06 -4.24
C ARG A 569 -0.39 8.77 -4.30
N ARG A 570 -1.09 9.19 -3.25
CA ARG A 570 -2.46 8.76 -2.93
C ARG A 570 -3.50 9.44 -3.82
N GLU A 571 -3.15 10.61 -4.34
CA GLU A 571 -3.94 11.38 -5.30
C GLU A 571 -4.06 10.70 -6.67
N ASP A 572 -3.12 9.82 -7.02
CA ASP A 572 -3.22 8.98 -8.22
C ASP A 572 -4.09 7.73 -7.94
N PHE A 573 -5.38 7.86 -8.24
CA PHE A 573 -6.37 6.81 -8.04
C PHE A 573 -6.19 5.58 -8.95
N ARG A 574 -5.34 5.64 -9.97
CA ARG A 574 -5.27 4.58 -11.00
C ARG A 574 -4.53 3.35 -10.54
N ASN A 575 -3.63 3.52 -9.57
CA ASN A 575 -2.65 2.52 -9.18
C ASN A 575 -3.10 1.68 -7.98
N VAL A 576 -2.74 0.40 -8.03
CA VAL A 576 -2.83 -0.58 -6.95
C VAL A 576 -1.41 -0.99 -6.59
N TYR A 577 -1.07 -0.89 -5.31
CA TYR A 577 0.23 -1.28 -4.78
C TYR A 577 0.15 -2.69 -4.20
N LEU A 578 1.17 -3.49 -4.46
CA LEU A 578 1.27 -4.85 -3.98
C LEU A 578 2.68 -5.11 -3.47
N ASN A 579 2.79 -5.72 -2.29
CA ASN A 579 4.01 -6.37 -1.85
C ASN A 579 3.83 -7.89 -1.92
N CYS A 580 4.91 -8.62 -2.16
CA CYS A 580 4.88 -10.07 -2.13
C CYS A 580 6.25 -10.65 -1.79
N SER A 581 6.23 -11.83 -1.20
CA SER A 581 7.44 -12.59 -0.91
C SER A 581 7.25 -14.02 -1.38
N PRO A 582 8.20 -14.56 -2.20
CA PRO A 582 8.29 -15.98 -2.46
C PRO A 582 8.45 -16.78 -1.16
N GLY A 583 7.83 -17.95 -1.09
CA GLY A 583 7.86 -18.80 0.11
C GLY A 583 6.69 -18.56 1.07
N SER A 584 6.76 -19.12 2.28
CA SER A 584 5.67 -19.01 3.25
C SER A 584 5.54 -17.55 3.74
N PRO A 585 4.35 -16.93 3.67
CA PRO A 585 4.09 -15.57 4.18
C PRO A 585 4.53 -15.37 5.64
N GLU A 586 4.60 -16.43 6.43
CA GLU A 586 5.11 -16.47 7.80
C GLU A 586 6.51 -15.83 7.94
N GLN A 587 7.38 -15.96 6.93
CA GLN A 587 8.74 -15.38 6.94
C GLN A 587 8.75 -13.86 6.74
N VAL A 588 7.67 -13.27 6.24
CA VAL A 588 7.53 -11.82 6.02
C VAL A 588 7.10 -11.11 7.30
N VAL A 589 6.24 -11.77 8.09
CA VAL A 589 5.70 -11.22 9.34
C VAL A 589 6.80 -10.99 10.38
N GLU A 590 7.89 -11.77 10.34
CA GLU A 590 9.05 -11.60 11.22
C GLU A 590 9.98 -10.45 10.80
N GLY A 591 9.70 -9.76 9.68
CA GLY A 591 10.48 -8.59 9.23
C GLY A 591 11.90 -8.89 8.74
N SER A 592 12.28 -10.17 8.64
CA SER A 592 13.64 -10.60 8.26
C SER A 592 13.96 -10.48 6.76
N VAL A 593 12.94 -10.31 5.91
CA VAL A 593 13.07 -10.27 4.44
C VAL A 593 12.27 -9.09 3.91
N LEU A 594 12.89 -8.27 3.04
CA LEU A 594 12.18 -7.22 2.33
C LEU A 594 11.39 -7.83 1.16
N PRO A 595 10.07 -7.61 1.08
CA PRO A 595 9.25 -8.14 0.00
C PRO A 595 9.56 -7.42 -1.32
N GLN A 596 9.27 -8.10 -2.43
CA GLN A 596 9.17 -7.49 -3.75
C GLN A 596 7.96 -6.56 -3.77
N GLN A 597 8.06 -5.45 -4.51
CA GLN A 597 7.05 -4.39 -4.54
C GLN A 597 6.69 -4.06 -5.98
N TYR A 598 5.40 -3.98 -6.25
CA TYR A 598 4.83 -3.75 -7.57
C TYR A 598 3.73 -2.70 -7.54
N LEU A 599 3.61 -1.97 -8.63
CA LEU A 599 2.47 -1.10 -8.91
C LEU A 599 1.80 -1.56 -10.20
N TYR A 600 0.47 -1.61 -10.19
CA TYR A 600 -0.34 -1.94 -11.34
C TYR A 600 -1.41 -0.88 -11.57
N ASN A 601 -1.50 -0.40 -12.80
CA ASN A 601 -2.51 0.56 -13.20
C ASN A 601 -3.78 -0.20 -13.62
N THR A 602 -4.86 -0.02 -12.87
CA THR A 602 -6.13 -0.73 -13.08
C THR A 602 -7.09 0.00 -14.02
N VAL A 603 -6.69 1.15 -14.58
CA VAL A 603 -7.50 1.95 -15.50
C VAL A 603 -6.98 1.80 -16.92
N GLU A 604 -5.76 2.24 -17.19
CA GLU A 604 -5.15 2.19 -18.51
C GLU A 604 -4.44 0.84 -18.77
N GLY A 605 -4.08 0.12 -17.71
CA GLY A 605 -3.28 -1.09 -17.77
C GLY A 605 -1.78 -0.82 -17.62
N GLY A 606 -0.99 -1.89 -17.56
CA GLY A 606 0.44 -1.83 -17.29
C GLY A 606 0.76 -2.05 -15.81
N GLY A 607 2.03 -2.34 -15.55
CA GLY A 607 2.57 -2.51 -14.22
C GLY A 607 4.08 -2.33 -14.21
N ARG A 608 4.64 -2.03 -13.06
CA ARG A 608 6.08 -1.82 -12.90
C ARG A 608 6.60 -2.36 -11.58
N THR A 609 7.86 -2.75 -11.60
CA THR A 609 8.60 -3.19 -10.40
C THR A 609 9.10 -1.96 -9.67
N VAL A 610 8.69 -1.80 -8.41
CA VAL A 610 9.14 -0.70 -7.53
C VAL A 610 10.43 -1.10 -6.83
N ALA A 611 10.48 -2.32 -6.27
CA ALA A 611 11.66 -2.84 -5.59
C ALA A 611 11.67 -4.38 -5.65
N LEU A 612 12.87 -4.97 -5.72
CA LEU A 612 13.07 -6.42 -5.61
C LEU A 612 13.24 -6.89 -4.15
N GLY A 613 13.27 -5.97 -3.19
CA GLY A 613 13.45 -6.30 -1.78
C GLY A 613 14.78 -7.03 -1.53
N SER A 614 14.74 -8.11 -0.75
CA SER A 614 15.92 -8.95 -0.46
C SER A 614 16.21 -9.98 -1.56
N TRP A 615 15.51 -9.92 -2.69
CA TRP A 615 15.58 -10.90 -3.77
C TRP A 615 16.43 -10.38 -4.93
N GLY A 616 17.22 -11.26 -5.55
CA GLY A 616 18.10 -10.90 -6.67
C GLY A 616 17.37 -10.81 -8.01
N ASP A 617 16.33 -11.61 -8.21
CA ASP A 617 15.54 -11.66 -9.44
C ASP A 617 14.08 -11.29 -9.18
N GLY A 618 13.46 -10.62 -10.16
CA GLY A 618 12.03 -10.35 -10.16
C GLY A 618 11.19 -11.59 -10.50
N LEU A 619 9.90 -11.55 -10.16
CA LEU A 619 8.93 -12.59 -10.55
C LEU A 619 8.84 -12.76 -12.07
N SER A 620 8.50 -13.97 -12.52
CA SER A 620 8.31 -14.28 -13.96
C SER A 620 7.23 -13.40 -14.61
N ALA A 621 7.30 -13.19 -15.93
CA ALA A 621 6.29 -12.42 -16.67
C ALA A 621 4.87 -12.98 -16.47
N ALA A 622 4.71 -14.31 -16.49
CA ALA A 622 3.44 -14.98 -16.24
C ALA A 622 2.88 -14.69 -14.84
N THR A 623 3.74 -14.71 -13.81
CA THR A 623 3.35 -14.36 -12.44
C THR A 623 2.95 -12.88 -12.34
N ARG A 624 3.72 -11.97 -12.97
CA ARG A 624 3.40 -10.53 -12.97
C ARG A 624 2.08 -10.24 -13.67
N ALA A 625 1.73 -10.97 -14.73
CA ALA A 625 0.42 -10.87 -15.37
C ALA A 625 -0.73 -11.30 -14.42
N ARG A 626 -0.55 -12.41 -13.70
CA ARG A 626 -1.53 -12.85 -12.67
C ARG A 626 -1.68 -11.83 -11.53
N LEU A 627 -0.60 -11.17 -11.11
CA LEU A 627 -0.67 -10.09 -10.12
C LEU A 627 -1.39 -8.83 -10.66
N ALA A 628 -1.32 -8.55 -11.96
CA ALA A 628 -2.12 -7.51 -12.59
C ALA A 628 -3.62 -7.83 -12.52
N ASP A 629 -4.01 -9.10 -12.75
CA ASP A 629 -5.40 -9.55 -12.62
C ASP A 629 -5.90 -9.49 -11.16
N LEU A 630 -5.04 -9.88 -10.21
CA LEU A 630 -5.32 -9.72 -8.78
C LEU A 630 -5.51 -8.24 -8.41
N SER A 631 -4.71 -7.35 -8.98
CA SER A 631 -4.82 -5.90 -8.76
C SER A 631 -6.14 -5.33 -9.26
N LEU A 632 -6.57 -5.76 -10.45
CA LEU A 632 -7.90 -5.42 -10.98
C LEU A 632 -9.01 -6.00 -10.09
N THR A 633 -8.85 -7.23 -9.62
CA THR A 633 -9.81 -7.86 -8.69
C THR A 633 -9.92 -7.08 -7.38
N GLY A 634 -8.81 -6.64 -6.80
CA GLY A 634 -8.81 -5.78 -5.62
C GLY A 634 -9.59 -4.48 -5.86
N ARG A 635 -9.37 -3.83 -7.01
CA ARG A 635 -10.12 -2.62 -7.39
C ARG A 635 -11.62 -2.87 -7.57
N LEU A 636 -12.00 -4.01 -8.13
CA LEU A 636 -13.42 -4.39 -8.28
C LEU A 636 -14.08 -4.67 -6.93
N LEU A 637 -13.39 -5.35 -6.02
CA LEU A 637 -13.85 -5.58 -4.65
C LEU A 637 -13.99 -4.27 -3.86
N GLN A 638 -13.14 -3.26 -4.13
CA GLN A 638 -13.26 -1.93 -3.52
C GLN A 638 -14.63 -1.29 -3.76
N SER A 639 -15.23 -1.47 -4.93
CA SER A 639 -16.58 -0.98 -5.23
C SER A 639 -17.64 -1.47 -4.22
N HIS A 640 -17.47 -2.67 -3.67
CA HIS A 640 -18.39 -3.27 -2.70
C HIS A 640 -18.00 -2.96 -1.25
N PHE A 641 -16.75 -3.23 -0.87
CA PHE A 641 -16.28 -3.08 0.52
C PHE A 641 -16.06 -1.61 0.95
N SER A 642 -16.10 -0.69 -0.01
CA SER A 642 -16.07 0.76 0.21
C SER A 642 -17.29 1.46 -0.40
N ALA A 643 -18.47 0.84 -0.37
CA ALA A 643 -19.69 1.41 -0.96
C ALA A 643 -20.02 2.84 -0.46
N ASP A 644 -19.70 3.18 0.79
CA ASP A 644 -19.95 4.52 1.37
C ASP A 644 -19.03 5.61 0.79
N ASP A 645 -17.83 5.23 0.35
CA ASP A 645 -16.89 6.08 -0.38
C ASP A 645 -16.02 5.21 -1.27
N VAL A 646 -16.40 5.08 -2.55
CA VAL A 646 -15.73 4.16 -3.48
C VAL A 646 -14.25 4.48 -3.69
N ASP A 647 -13.76 5.68 -3.31
CA ASP A 647 -12.33 6.01 -3.38
C ASP A 647 -11.55 5.51 -2.16
N ARG A 648 -12.23 5.10 -1.09
CA ARG A 648 -11.57 4.54 0.09
C ARG A 648 -10.89 3.22 -0.28
N PRO A 649 -9.55 3.14 -0.18
CA PRO A 649 -8.81 1.95 -0.58
C PRO A 649 -9.11 0.75 0.32
N LEU A 650 -8.82 -0.44 -0.18
CA LEU A 650 -8.80 -1.69 0.57
C LEU A 650 -7.38 -2.11 0.89
N ASP A 651 -7.26 -2.91 1.94
CA ASP A 651 -6.09 -3.70 2.33
C ASP A 651 -6.50 -5.18 2.30
N ILE A 652 -5.84 -5.95 1.44
CA ILE A 652 -6.17 -7.34 1.11
C ILE A 652 -4.94 -8.22 1.30
N GLU A 653 -5.04 -9.19 2.20
CA GLU A 653 -4.03 -10.24 2.34
C GLU A 653 -4.38 -11.41 1.41
N TRP A 654 -3.38 -11.89 0.68
CA TRP A 654 -3.58 -12.92 -0.33
C TRP A 654 -2.42 -13.93 -0.37
N LEU A 655 -2.77 -15.13 -0.83
CA LEU A 655 -1.86 -16.24 -1.07
C LEU A 655 -2.02 -16.71 -2.52
N MET A 656 -0.94 -17.15 -3.15
CA MET A 656 -0.94 -17.84 -4.43
C MET A 656 -0.44 -19.27 -4.23
N THR A 657 -1.28 -20.24 -4.59
CA THR A 657 -0.90 -21.66 -4.58
C THR A 657 0.11 -21.97 -5.68
N ASP A 658 0.76 -23.14 -5.63
CA ASP A 658 1.69 -23.61 -6.67
C ASP A 658 1.06 -23.72 -8.07
N ARG A 659 -0.27 -23.83 -8.14
CA ARG A 659 -1.02 -23.83 -9.41
C ARG A 659 -1.32 -22.43 -9.94
N GLY A 660 -0.94 -21.39 -9.20
CA GLY A 660 -1.26 -20.01 -9.50
C GLY A 660 -2.65 -19.57 -9.03
N ASP A 661 -3.40 -20.39 -8.28
CA ASP A 661 -4.71 -19.98 -7.77
C ASP A 661 -4.55 -18.99 -6.60
N PHE A 662 -5.24 -17.86 -6.63
CA PHE A 662 -5.24 -16.90 -5.52
C PHE A 662 -6.26 -17.28 -4.43
N ARG A 663 -5.87 -17.06 -3.17
CA ARG A 663 -6.74 -17.14 -1.98
C ARG A 663 -6.65 -15.83 -1.21
N LEU A 664 -7.77 -15.13 -1.08
CA LEU A 664 -7.84 -13.94 -0.22
C LEU A 664 -8.10 -14.39 1.21
N VAL A 665 -7.15 -14.15 2.11
CA VAL A 665 -7.21 -14.61 3.50
C VAL A 665 -7.70 -13.53 4.46
N GLN A 666 -7.68 -12.27 4.03
CA GLN A 666 -8.26 -11.13 4.73
C GLN A 666 -8.61 -10.03 3.71
N ILE A 667 -9.67 -9.27 3.99
CA ILE A 667 -10.05 -8.08 3.24
C ILE A 667 -10.64 -7.07 4.21
N ARG A 668 -10.21 -5.80 4.11
CA ARG A 668 -10.72 -4.72 4.94
C ARG A 668 -10.52 -3.36 4.26
N PRO A 669 -11.27 -2.32 4.66
CA PRO A 669 -10.90 -0.95 4.35
C PRO A 669 -9.47 -0.64 4.83
N TYR A 670 -8.69 0.01 3.99
CA TYR A 670 -7.37 0.51 4.37
C TYR A 670 -7.55 1.79 5.18
N ALA A 671 -7.34 1.69 6.50
CA ALA A 671 -7.36 2.82 7.40
C ALA A 671 -6.02 3.57 7.31
N LEU A 672 -6.10 4.85 6.97
CA LEU A 672 -4.97 5.77 6.92
C LEU A 672 -4.73 6.46 8.24
#